data_AF-W4P647-F1
#
_entry.id   AF-W4P647-F1
#
_cell.length_a   1.000
_cell.length_b   1.000
_cell.length_c   1.000
_cell.angle_alpha   90.00
_cell.angle_beta   90.00
_cell.angle_gamma   90.00
#
_symmetry.space_group_name_H-M   'P 1'
#
loop_
_entity.id
_entity.type
_entity.pdbx_description
1 polymer ?
#
loop_
_entity_poly.entity_id
_entity_poly.type
_entity_poly.pdbx_seq_one_letter_code
_entity_poly.pdbx_strand_id
1 'polypeptide(L)'
;MQNRRTATGIVSAKQNWGLNAEDTVDITVESPFPQTYNIGDKITIFGRDYKLNRLPSVKKTGMHEFQYTLQFEGVQYDLFRVTYDLTIDTTTNVLQDVQGDTLTGNLRRFMQVLIANANRVFPGKWKLGKCPETIGDKTLTFGESDNCLSVLQNLCGQSNFNVEFEIEQANGVYTVNLYERVGQTLPYKFEYGKGRGLYDLHRENVSSSNIVTRLKVYGSSENITSKYRADRLCLPGKTKGQSYIEKPEMVAKYGIFEGRKNFDNVKPTFTGAVESVVDVFSFIDRTFPFDLNAKNASGETLYLVNGVAAKIHFNTGNLAGYDFEIKEYNHAKKQFTLRKFTDDRGDVFPSETSLAFQFSAGNEYKILDVAYPSDIEAAAETELAEVANKYYDQNCQPKVQYGLSVTKAYLKKIVGTDDSIMNFFAPGDFLQVVDKDIDVDKAIRIKYFVRNILDPYDYTLTISDIATSASITNRVISDLIEIDKIISINNLKDPTRARANWRSSREVLDMVFDPEGDYYTDKIKPNSIDTLALSVGAKSMQFGLTNTVFQPNYNGNKNVVKWQGGVLTHYTINEETAVSWVLADGQITLAKDDDAYYIYAKCEKVGQAGTIIFTKEQHKVDDDANYYHFWIGVINSVDIELKARSIALTYGFTMVNGRFIKTGRIESADGTTYFDLDNSEIGGRIVFTSNGEQKTLEQLGAESLESKDFINNTLPGLLSEIQAQLDGQIEQFFDTYDPTLDNAPASEWITSELKENHLGDLFYNTDTGKVFRFIKNGNTYSWQELRDSEVAQALAIANDALKLAGTKRRIFTSTPYTPYEVGDLWVQGASGDIMRCKTARASGSYSSGDWGKASKYTDDSGLNDFINSSYNSDIADILEQIDGKVECWFQTTDRLHLGQQ
;
A
#
# COMPACT_ATOMS: atom_id res chain seq x y z
N MET A 1 0.93 -17.82 -49.25
CA MET A 1 0.54 -17.92 -47.82
C MET A 1 0.92 -19.30 -47.31
N GLN A 2 2.08 -19.45 -46.66
CA GLN A 2 2.47 -20.70 -46.00
C GLN A 2 1.78 -20.78 -44.62
N ASN A 3 1.20 -21.94 -44.32
CA ASN A 3 0.50 -22.26 -43.08
C ASN A 3 1.34 -21.89 -41.83
N ARG A 4 0.95 -20.84 -41.11
CA ARG A 4 1.53 -20.43 -39.80
C ARG A 4 1.19 -21.39 -38.64
N ARG A 5 0.53 -22.54 -38.89
CA ARG A 5 0.07 -23.49 -37.86
C ARG A 5 1.08 -24.59 -37.46
N THR A 6 2.36 -24.50 -37.84
CA THR A 6 3.35 -25.58 -37.62
C THR A 6 4.62 -25.19 -36.85
N ALA A 7 4.77 -23.96 -36.37
CA ALA A 7 6.00 -23.53 -35.71
C ALA A 7 5.78 -23.11 -34.25
N THR A 8 6.70 -23.53 -33.36
CA THR A 8 6.83 -22.96 -32.01
C THR A 8 7.27 -21.50 -32.13
N GLY A 9 6.60 -20.58 -31.42
CA GLY A 9 6.89 -19.15 -31.46
C GLY A 9 6.89 -18.52 -30.08
N ILE A 10 7.73 -17.50 -29.90
CA ILE A 10 7.67 -16.61 -28.73
C ILE A 10 6.64 -15.53 -29.03
N VAL A 11 5.60 -15.45 -28.22
CA VAL A 11 4.50 -14.48 -28.37
C VAL A 11 4.81 -13.18 -27.63
N SER A 12 5.45 -13.29 -26.46
CA SER A 12 5.90 -12.15 -25.68
C SER A 12 7.20 -12.46 -24.98
N ALA A 13 8.09 -11.48 -24.86
CA ALA A 13 9.26 -11.58 -24.02
C ALA A 13 9.55 -10.20 -23.41
N LYS A 14 9.45 -10.09 -22.09
CA LYS A 14 9.58 -8.84 -21.34
C LYS A 14 10.62 -8.99 -20.24
N GLN A 15 11.52 -8.03 -20.14
CA GLN A 15 12.43 -7.88 -19.01
C GLN A 15 11.83 -6.87 -18.03
N ASN A 16 11.71 -7.24 -16.77
CA ASN A 16 11.25 -6.41 -15.67
C ASN A 16 12.42 -6.18 -14.72
N TRP A 17 12.82 -4.92 -14.49
CA TRP A 17 13.94 -4.61 -13.61
C TRP A 17 13.65 -3.40 -12.74
N GLY A 18 13.66 -3.59 -11.42
CA GLY A 18 13.44 -2.56 -10.41
C GLY A 18 14.62 -2.36 -9.46
N LEU A 19 14.73 -1.14 -8.92
CA LEU A 19 15.76 -0.75 -7.96
C LEU A 19 15.55 -1.46 -6.62
N ASN A 20 16.56 -2.21 -6.16
CA ASN A 20 16.49 -3.10 -4.99
C ASN A 20 15.30 -4.09 -5.03
N ALA A 21 14.71 -4.29 -6.20
CA ALA A 21 13.43 -4.97 -6.40
C ALA A 21 13.59 -6.09 -7.45
N GLU A 22 12.50 -6.45 -8.13
CA GLU A 22 12.49 -7.58 -9.05
C GLU A 22 13.49 -7.40 -10.22
N ASP A 23 14.09 -8.51 -10.63
CA ASP A 23 14.95 -8.62 -11.81
C ASP A 23 14.57 -9.93 -12.51
N THR A 24 13.62 -9.86 -13.45
CA THR A 24 12.98 -11.03 -14.07
C THR A 24 12.80 -10.87 -15.58
N VAL A 25 12.67 -11.99 -16.27
CA VAL A 25 12.36 -12.07 -17.70
C VAL A 25 11.18 -13.02 -17.89
N ASP A 26 10.05 -12.48 -18.32
CA ASP A 26 8.83 -13.23 -18.61
C ASP A 26 8.73 -13.51 -20.11
N ILE A 27 8.65 -14.79 -20.49
CA ILE A 27 8.55 -15.25 -21.87
C ILE A 27 7.32 -16.12 -22.02
N THR A 28 6.46 -15.78 -22.98
CA THR A 28 5.33 -16.62 -23.39
C THR A 28 5.68 -17.33 -24.68
N VAL A 29 5.63 -18.67 -24.66
CA VAL A 29 5.89 -19.52 -25.82
C VAL A 29 4.60 -20.25 -26.21
N GLU A 30 4.22 -20.18 -27.47
CA GLU A 30 3.17 -21.02 -28.05
C GLU A 30 3.81 -22.10 -28.91
N SER A 31 3.36 -23.34 -28.75
CA SER A 31 3.87 -24.47 -29.51
C SER A 31 2.77 -25.44 -29.92
N PRO A 32 2.82 -25.97 -31.15
CA PRO A 32 1.98 -27.09 -31.55
C PRO A 32 2.43 -28.44 -30.99
N PHE A 33 3.62 -28.49 -30.37
CA PHE A 33 4.22 -29.70 -29.79
C PHE A 33 4.53 -29.50 -28.30
N PRO A 34 4.41 -30.54 -27.46
CA PRO A 34 4.88 -30.45 -26.07
C PRO A 34 6.34 -30.00 -26.01
N GLN A 35 6.62 -28.96 -25.22
CA GLN A 35 7.96 -28.48 -24.90
C GLN A 35 8.35 -28.91 -23.48
N THR A 36 9.66 -29.07 -23.27
CA THR A 36 10.25 -29.39 -21.96
C THR A 36 11.16 -28.26 -21.53
N TYR A 37 10.99 -27.82 -20.28
CA TYR A 37 11.82 -26.80 -19.64
C TYR A 37 12.20 -27.29 -18.25
N ASN A 38 13.46 -27.14 -17.86
CA ASN A 38 14.00 -27.65 -16.61
C ASN A 38 14.36 -26.52 -15.66
N ILE A 39 14.23 -26.80 -14.36
CA ILE A 39 14.79 -25.93 -13.33
C ILE A 39 16.32 -25.86 -13.52
N GLY A 40 16.86 -24.65 -13.56
CA GLY A 40 18.26 -24.35 -13.83
C GLY A 40 18.56 -23.94 -15.27
N ASP A 41 17.61 -24.08 -16.20
CA ASP A 41 17.77 -23.57 -17.57
C ASP A 41 18.09 -22.06 -17.53
N LYS A 42 19.11 -21.66 -18.28
CA LYS A 42 19.70 -20.31 -18.23
C LYS A 42 19.56 -19.61 -19.57
N ILE A 43 19.22 -18.32 -19.54
CA ILE A 43 19.30 -17.40 -20.68
C ILE A 43 20.15 -16.17 -20.31
N THR A 44 20.73 -15.52 -21.31
CA THR A 44 21.45 -14.25 -21.14
C THR A 44 20.75 -13.19 -21.97
N ILE A 45 20.26 -12.15 -21.31
CA ILE A 45 19.48 -11.06 -21.91
C ILE A 45 20.22 -9.76 -21.60
N PHE A 46 20.66 -9.06 -22.65
CA PHE A 46 21.38 -7.78 -22.58
C PHE A 46 22.59 -7.76 -21.61
N GLY A 47 23.35 -8.86 -21.60
CA GLY A 47 24.55 -9.02 -20.77
C GLY A 47 24.28 -9.48 -19.34
N ARG A 48 23.03 -9.76 -18.97
CA ARG A 48 22.63 -10.27 -17.65
C ARG A 48 22.12 -11.71 -17.76
N ASP A 49 22.54 -12.54 -16.82
CA ASP A 49 22.11 -13.93 -16.72
C ASP A 49 20.80 -14.08 -15.94
N TYR A 50 19.88 -14.88 -16.47
CA TYR A 50 18.62 -15.25 -15.82
C TYR A 50 18.41 -16.77 -15.86
N LYS A 51 17.76 -17.33 -14.83
CA LYS A 51 17.56 -18.78 -14.67
C LYS A 51 16.11 -19.13 -14.35
N LEU A 52 15.62 -20.25 -14.86
CA LEU A 52 14.35 -20.83 -14.40
C LEU A 52 14.55 -21.47 -13.03
N ASN A 53 14.01 -20.87 -11.97
CA ASN A 53 14.03 -21.46 -10.63
C ASN A 53 12.73 -22.21 -10.28
N ARG A 54 11.73 -22.16 -11.17
CA ARG A 54 10.41 -22.78 -11.00
C ARG A 54 9.99 -23.44 -12.32
N LEU A 55 9.13 -24.46 -12.21
CA LEU A 55 8.52 -25.04 -13.40
C LEU A 55 7.58 -24.01 -14.04
N PRO A 56 7.60 -23.87 -15.37
CA PRO A 56 6.71 -22.94 -16.04
C PRO A 56 5.26 -23.38 -16.00
N SER A 57 4.35 -22.41 -16.03
CA SER A 57 2.92 -22.70 -16.19
C SER A 57 2.66 -23.19 -17.61
N VAL A 58 1.86 -24.25 -17.74
CA VAL A 58 1.50 -24.86 -19.02
C VAL A 58 -0.02 -24.83 -19.18
N LYS A 59 -0.49 -24.19 -20.24
CA LYS A 59 -1.89 -24.19 -20.65
C LYS A 59 -2.03 -24.96 -21.96
N LYS A 60 -2.94 -25.92 -22.00
CA LYS A 60 -3.27 -26.69 -23.20
C LYS A 60 -4.68 -26.35 -23.64
N THR A 61 -4.84 -25.67 -24.77
CA THR A 61 -6.15 -25.23 -25.30
C THR A 61 -6.69 -26.14 -26.40
N GLY A 62 -5.85 -27.04 -26.93
CA GLY A 62 -6.22 -27.96 -27.99
C GLY A 62 -5.30 -29.18 -28.06
N MET A 63 -5.59 -30.11 -28.97
CA MET A 63 -4.79 -31.34 -29.14
C MET A 63 -3.32 -31.05 -29.51
N HIS A 64 -3.09 -29.94 -30.22
CA HIS A 64 -1.80 -29.42 -30.68
C HIS A 64 -1.68 -27.92 -30.39
N GLU A 65 -2.15 -27.47 -29.24
CA GLU A 65 -2.02 -26.06 -28.83
C GLU A 65 -1.60 -26.01 -27.37
N PHE A 66 -0.33 -25.67 -27.15
CA PHE A 66 0.29 -25.51 -25.85
C PHE A 66 0.82 -24.08 -25.72
N GLN A 67 0.56 -23.46 -24.58
CA GLN A 67 1.10 -22.17 -24.20
C GLN A 67 1.89 -22.33 -22.89
N TYR A 68 3.13 -21.87 -22.89
CA TYR A 68 4.04 -21.92 -21.76
C TYR A 68 4.35 -20.50 -21.30
N THR A 69 4.22 -20.24 -19.99
CA THR A 69 4.68 -18.98 -19.38
C THR A 69 5.93 -19.27 -18.57
N LEU A 70 7.07 -18.80 -19.08
CA LEU A 70 8.39 -18.97 -18.50
C LEU A 70 8.77 -17.69 -17.75
N GLN A 71 9.13 -17.79 -16.48
CA GLN A 71 9.67 -16.66 -15.71
C GLN A 71 11.11 -16.98 -15.30
N PHE A 72 12.06 -16.35 -15.99
CA PHE A 72 13.47 -16.44 -15.64
C PHE A 72 13.81 -15.36 -14.61
N GLU A 73 14.50 -15.76 -13.55
CA GLU A 73 14.87 -14.90 -12.43
C GLU A 73 16.36 -14.53 -12.52
N GLY A 74 16.69 -13.26 -12.25
CA GLY A 74 18.06 -12.76 -12.27
C GLY A 74 18.95 -13.37 -11.18
N VAL A 75 20.25 -13.13 -11.25
CA VAL A 75 21.25 -13.75 -10.34
C VAL A 75 21.00 -13.48 -8.85
N GLN A 76 20.30 -12.40 -8.49
CA GLN A 76 19.95 -12.12 -7.09
C GLN A 76 19.08 -13.22 -6.47
N TYR A 77 18.27 -13.92 -7.27
CA TYR A 77 17.43 -15.01 -6.79
C TYR A 77 18.21 -16.30 -6.49
N ASP A 78 19.49 -16.39 -6.85
CA ASP A 78 20.35 -17.43 -6.27
C ASP A 78 20.49 -17.23 -4.75
N LEU A 79 20.51 -15.99 -4.24
CA LEU A 79 20.51 -15.71 -2.79
C LEU A 79 19.18 -16.07 -2.12
N PHE A 80 18.08 -16.10 -2.88
CA PHE A 80 16.78 -16.55 -2.37
C PHE A 80 16.81 -18.02 -1.96
N ARG A 81 17.66 -18.83 -2.60
CA ARG A 81 17.83 -20.27 -2.37
C ARG A 81 18.74 -20.60 -1.19
N VAL A 82 19.28 -19.58 -0.51
CA VAL A 82 20.27 -19.73 0.55
C VAL A 82 19.68 -19.21 1.86
N THR A 83 19.55 -20.07 2.87
CA THR A 83 19.19 -19.64 4.22
C THR A 83 20.29 -18.77 4.82
N TYR A 84 19.91 -17.72 5.53
CA TYR A 84 20.84 -16.85 6.24
C TYR A 84 21.06 -17.40 7.65
N ASP A 85 22.10 -18.21 7.80
CA ASP A 85 22.42 -18.92 9.04
C ASP A 85 23.55 -18.21 9.81
N LEU A 86 23.34 -17.95 11.09
CA LEU A 86 24.32 -17.34 11.99
C LEU A 86 25.32 -18.36 12.58
N THR A 87 25.07 -19.66 12.42
CA THR A 87 25.95 -20.74 12.90
C THR A 87 27.21 -20.92 12.04
N ILE A 88 27.30 -20.23 10.89
CA ILE A 88 28.51 -20.22 10.09
C ILE A 88 29.57 -19.41 10.83
N ASP A 89 30.60 -20.12 11.31
CA ASP A 89 31.77 -19.54 11.94
C ASP A 89 32.54 -18.64 10.94
N THR A 90 32.12 -17.38 10.93
CA THR A 90 32.80 -16.26 10.27
C THR A 90 33.56 -15.41 11.28
N THR A 91 33.77 -15.96 12.47
CA THR A 91 34.29 -15.26 13.64
C THR A 91 35.68 -15.78 13.95
N THR A 92 36.71 -15.04 13.55
CA THR A 92 38.02 -15.16 14.21
C THR A 92 38.00 -14.60 15.64
N ASN A 93 36.82 -14.49 16.28
CA ASN A 93 36.61 -13.72 17.50
C ASN A 93 36.22 -14.64 18.67
N VAL A 94 36.85 -14.42 19.82
CA VAL A 94 36.82 -15.27 21.02
C VAL A 94 35.69 -14.85 21.99
N LEU A 95 34.77 -13.96 21.59
CA LEU A 95 33.76 -13.36 22.48
C LEU A 95 32.36 -13.30 21.81
N GLN A 96 31.33 -13.33 22.66
CA GLN A 96 29.89 -13.61 22.41
C GLN A 96 29.15 -12.63 21.47
N ASP A 97 29.51 -12.55 20.19
CA ASP A 97 28.81 -11.66 19.21
C ASP A 97 27.53 -12.27 18.62
N VAL A 98 27.32 -13.58 18.84
CA VAL A 98 26.13 -14.35 18.42
C VAL A 98 25.46 -14.89 19.69
N GLN A 99 24.25 -14.42 19.97
CA GLN A 99 23.40 -14.96 21.04
C GLN A 99 22.12 -15.52 20.43
N GLY A 100 22.09 -16.83 20.20
CA GLY A 100 20.99 -17.49 19.48
C GLY A 100 20.86 -16.95 18.05
N ASP A 101 19.64 -16.58 17.65
CA ASP A 101 19.33 -16.12 16.28
C ASP A 101 19.49 -14.60 16.08
N THR A 102 20.26 -13.95 16.95
CA THR A 102 20.50 -12.50 16.91
C THR A 102 21.97 -12.18 16.64
N LEU A 103 22.21 -11.20 15.75
CA LEU A 103 23.53 -10.70 15.41
C LEU A 103 23.59 -9.18 15.61
N THR A 104 24.62 -8.72 16.31
CA THR A 104 24.95 -7.31 16.48
C THR A 104 26.16 -6.94 15.61
N GLY A 105 26.05 -5.86 14.84
CA GLY A 105 27.19 -5.32 14.10
C GLY A 105 26.83 -4.24 13.09
N ASN A 106 27.83 -3.77 12.36
CA ASN A 106 27.67 -2.82 11.25
C ASN A 106 27.22 -3.51 9.95
N LEU A 107 26.87 -2.73 8.92
CA LEU A 107 26.43 -3.27 7.62
C LEU A 107 27.44 -4.26 7.03
N ARG A 108 28.74 -3.97 7.13
CA ARG A 108 29.81 -4.83 6.61
C ARG A 108 29.79 -6.19 7.29
N ARG A 109 29.55 -6.24 8.60
CA ARG A 109 29.46 -7.48 9.37
C ARG A 109 28.31 -8.37 8.90
N PHE A 110 27.10 -7.82 8.78
CA PHE A 110 25.95 -8.55 8.24
C PHE A 110 26.23 -9.08 6.82
N MET A 111 26.86 -8.26 5.98
CA MET A 111 27.19 -8.67 4.62
C MET A 111 28.28 -9.74 4.54
N GLN A 112 29.24 -9.77 5.46
CA GLN A 112 30.21 -10.85 5.53
C GLN A 112 29.55 -12.20 5.82
N VAL A 113 28.61 -12.23 6.78
CA VAL A 113 27.82 -13.42 7.10
C VAL A 113 26.96 -13.83 5.90
N LEU A 114 26.36 -12.87 5.20
CA LEU A 114 25.57 -13.12 3.98
C LEU A 114 26.41 -13.80 2.90
N ILE A 115 27.58 -13.25 2.60
CA ILE A 115 28.47 -13.78 1.56
C ILE A 115 29.03 -15.16 1.96
N ALA A 116 29.28 -15.39 3.24
CA ALA A 116 29.67 -16.71 3.72
C ALA A 116 28.55 -17.75 3.52
N ASN A 117 27.30 -17.40 3.87
CA ASN A 117 26.13 -18.22 3.59
C ASN A 117 25.95 -18.50 2.09
N ALA A 118 26.05 -17.46 1.25
CA ALA A 118 25.94 -17.60 -0.20
C ALA A 118 27.01 -18.57 -0.76
N ASN A 119 28.25 -18.49 -0.27
CA ASN A 119 29.33 -19.37 -0.70
C ASN A 119 29.28 -20.78 -0.08
N ARG A 120 28.55 -20.99 1.03
CA ARG A 120 28.27 -22.34 1.55
C ARG A 120 27.48 -23.17 0.52
N VAL A 121 26.51 -22.56 -0.15
CA VAL A 121 25.68 -23.21 -1.17
C VAL A 121 26.31 -23.09 -2.56
N PHE A 122 26.94 -21.96 -2.87
CA PHE A 122 27.59 -21.69 -4.16
C PHE A 122 29.07 -21.34 -3.99
N PRO A 123 29.95 -22.33 -3.77
CA PRO A 123 31.36 -22.10 -3.45
C PRO A 123 32.09 -21.19 -4.45
N GLY A 124 32.66 -20.10 -3.94
CA GLY A 124 33.48 -19.16 -4.71
C GLY A 124 32.70 -18.30 -5.71
N LYS A 125 31.36 -18.30 -5.65
CA LYS A 125 30.50 -17.54 -6.58
C LYS A 125 30.13 -16.15 -6.09
N TRP A 126 30.21 -15.88 -4.80
CA TRP A 126 29.75 -14.62 -4.23
C TRP A 126 30.88 -13.86 -3.54
N LYS A 127 30.93 -12.54 -3.72
CA LYS A 127 31.93 -11.67 -3.08
C LYS A 127 31.29 -10.37 -2.62
N LEU A 128 31.75 -9.85 -1.47
CA LEU A 128 31.44 -8.49 -1.04
C LEU A 128 32.34 -7.49 -1.79
N GLY A 129 31.72 -6.53 -2.46
CA GLY A 129 32.39 -5.42 -3.13
C GLY A 129 32.46 -4.17 -2.25
N LYS A 130 32.09 -3.01 -2.81
CA LYS A 130 31.97 -1.77 -2.05
C LYS A 130 30.90 -1.90 -0.97
N CYS A 131 31.15 -1.32 0.19
CA CYS A 131 30.22 -1.28 1.32
C CYS A 131 30.51 -0.01 2.11
N PRO A 132 29.54 0.89 2.31
CA PRO A 132 29.75 2.12 3.08
C PRO A 132 29.96 1.80 4.56
N GLU A 133 30.66 2.68 5.25
CA GLU A 133 30.77 2.64 6.72
C GLU A 133 29.46 3.13 7.35
N THR A 134 29.12 2.61 8.52
CA THR A 134 27.86 2.94 9.20
C THR A 134 28.10 3.68 10.51
N ILE A 135 27.15 4.54 10.89
CA ILE A 135 27.25 5.45 12.05
C ILE A 135 27.20 4.69 13.39
N GLY A 136 26.76 3.43 13.39
CA GLY A 136 26.80 2.54 14.56
C GLY A 136 26.36 1.12 14.23
N ASP A 137 26.51 0.23 15.21
CA ASP A 137 26.07 -1.17 15.13
C ASP A 137 24.55 -1.28 15.32
N LYS A 138 23.95 -2.27 14.65
CA LYS A 138 22.55 -2.65 14.84
C LYS A 138 22.48 -4.08 15.34
N THR A 139 21.50 -4.35 16.19
CA THR A 139 21.13 -5.71 16.61
C THR A 139 19.91 -6.14 15.83
N LEU A 140 20.04 -7.19 15.01
CA LEU A 140 18.97 -7.75 14.21
C LEU A 140 18.76 -9.23 14.56
N THR A 141 17.49 -9.64 14.65
CA THR A 141 17.09 -11.02 14.89
C THR A 141 16.60 -11.65 13.59
N PHE A 142 17.06 -12.85 13.30
CA PHE A 142 16.77 -13.61 12.09
C PHE A 142 15.99 -14.88 12.44
N GLY A 143 15.07 -15.30 11.59
CA GLY A 143 14.37 -16.58 11.74
C GLY A 143 15.03 -17.69 10.92
N GLU A 144 14.69 -18.95 11.22
CA GLU A 144 15.18 -20.13 10.47
C GLU A 144 14.80 -20.11 8.98
N SER A 145 13.71 -19.40 8.62
CA SER A 145 13.21 -19.25 7.25
C SER A 145 13.78 -18.05 6.49
N ASP A 146 14.56 -17.17 7.14
CA ASP A 146 15.11 -15.98 6.50
C ASP A 146 16.19 -16.41 5.47
N ASN A 147 16.01 -16.01 4.21
CA ASN A 147 16.98 -16.28 3.14
C ASN A 147 17.87 -15.06 2.86
N CYS A 148 19.04 -15.29 2.27
CA CYS A 148 20.03 -14.25 2.03
C CYS A 148 19.49 -13.10 1.16
N LEU A 149 18.58 -13.35 0.21
CA LEU A 149 17.98 -12.26 -0.58
C LEU A 149 17.09 -11.38 0.31
N SER A 150 16.22 -11.99 1.11
CA SER A 150 15.34 -11.25 2.02
C SER A 150 16.13 -10.44 3.05
N VAL A 151 17.23 -11.00 3.58
CA VAL A 151 18.13 -10.31 4.50
C VAL A 151 18.85 -9.17 3.80
N LEU A 152 19.40 -9.36 2.60
CA LEU A 152 20.03 -8.28 1.82
C LEU A 152 19.08 -7.09 1.65
N GLN A 153 17.84 -7.35 1.26
CA GLN A 153 16.84 -6.32 1.06
C GLN A 153 16.44 -5.63 2.36
N ASN A 154 16.29 -6.40 3.44
CA ASN A 154 15.99 -5.87 4.77
C ASN A 154 17.10 -4.93 5.26
N LEU A 155 18.37 -5.32 5.09
CA LEU A 155 19.52 -4.48 5.41
C LEU A 155 19.52 -3.16 4.61
N CYS A 156 19.17 -3.23 3.32
CA CYS A 156 19.03 -2.06 2.45
C CYS A 156 17.85 -1.15 2.81
N GLY A 157 16.85 -1.67 3.53
CA GLY A 157 15.65 -0.95 3.93
C GLY A 157 15.92 0.31 4.74
N GLN A 158 14.99 1.28 4.65
CA GLN A 158 15.08 2.59 5.31
C GLN A 158 15.18 2.48 6.85
N SER A 159 14.55 1.47 7.45
CA SER A 159 14.60 1.19 8.90
C SER A 159 15.95 0.65 9.37
N ASN A 160 16.75 0.09 8.46
CA ASN A 160 18.07 -0.46 8.75
C ASN A 160 19.17 0.47 8.26
N PHE A 161 19.86 0.15 7.17
CA PHE A 161 21.03 0.90 6.76
C PHE A 161 20.74 1.92 5.66
N ASN A 162 19.54 1.91 5.06
CA ASN A 162 19.12 2.84 4.02
C ASN A 162 20.17 2.97 2.90
N VAL A 163 20.57 1.81 2.38
CA VAL A 163 21.56 1.64 1.31
C VAL A 163 20.93 0.92 0.13
N GLU A 164 21.61 0.91 -0.99
CA GLU A 164 21.15 0.29 -2.22
C GLU A 164 22.23 -0.63 -2.76
N PHE A 165 21.81 -1.69 -3.44
CA PHE A 165 22.73 -2.73 -3.90
C PHE A 165 22.75 -2.87 -5.42
N GLU A 166 23.92 -3.23 -5.93
CA GLU A 166 24.15 -3.62 -7.31
C GLU A 166 24.93 -4.94 -7.31
N ILE A 167 24.54 -5.88 -8.17
CA ILE A 167 25.25 -7.15 -8.35
C ILE A 167 25.98 -7.13 -9.68
N GLU A 168 27.30 -7.02 -9.61
CA GLU A 168 28.19 -7.07 -10.77
C GLU A 168 28.52 -8.53 -11.10
N GLN A 169 28.40 -8.90 -12.39
CA GLN A 169 28.69 -10.26 -12.88
C GLN A 169 29.96 -10.23 -13.72
N ALA A 170 31.05 -10.79 -13.18
CA ALA A 170 32.35 -10.82 -13.87
C ALA A 170 33.05 -12.17 -13.69
N ASN A 171 33.51 -12.78 -14.79
CA ASN A 171 34.26 -14.04 -14.78
C ASN A 171 33.59 -15.18 -13.98
N GLY A 172 32.25 -15.21 -13.95
CA GLY A 172 31.48 -16.21 -13.22
C GLY A 172 31.45 -16.05 -11.70
N VAL A 173 31.83 -14.86 -11.19
CA VAL A 173 31.70 -14.41 -9.80
C VAL A 173 30.72 -13.24 -9.75
N TYR A 174 29.85 -13.24 -8.74
CA TYR A 174 28.85 -12.21 -8.46
C TYR A 174 29.33 -11.35 -7.29
N THR A 175 29.58 -10.07 -7.55
CA THR A 175 30.04 -9.11 -6.54
C THR A 175 28.88 -8.24 -6.10
N VAL A 176 28.51 -8.30 -4.82
CA VAL A 176 27.48 -7.44 -4.23
C VAL A 176 28.15 -6.13 -3.80
N ASN A 177 27.81 -5.04 -4.48
CA ASN A 177 28.22 -3.69 -4.12
C ASN A 177 27.06 -2.98 -3.42
N LEU A 178 27.36 -2.25 -2.35
CA LEU A 178 26.42 -1.43 -1.59
C LEU A 178 26.86 0.03 -1.64
N TYR A 179 25.88 0.92 -1.79
CA TYR A 179 26.07 2.37 -1.89
C TYR A 179 24.99 3.09 -1.09
N GLU A 180 25.24 4.33 -0.66
CA GLU A 180 24.16 5.17 -0.12
C GLU A 180 23.08 5.44 -1.18
N ARG A 181 23.50 5.65 -2.44
CA ARG A 181 22.65 5.74 -3.61
C ARG A 181 23.36 5.23 -4.87
N VAL A 182 22.65 4.49 -5.71
CA VAL A 182 23.08 4.06 -7.05
C VAL A 182 22.43 4.89 -8.16
N GLY A 183 23.03 4.85 -9.35
CA GLY A 183 22.54 5.50 -10.57
C GLY A 183 23.20 6.85 -10.86
N GLN A 184 23.07 7.27 -12.11
CA GLN A 184 23.63 8.51 -12.65
C GLN A 184 22.53 9.41 -13.23
N THR A 185 22.79 10.70 -13.37
CA THR A 185 21.90 11.58 -14.14
C THR A 185 22.15 11.37 -15.63
N LEU A 186 21.14 10.91 -16.34
CA LEU A 186 21.22 10.71 -17.78
C LEU A 186 21.24 12.07 -18.50
N PRO A 187 22.04 12.22 -19.56
CA PRO A 187 22.20 13.51 -20.25
C PRO A 187 21.02 13.87 -21.17
N TYR A 188 19.99 13.03 -21.21
CA TYR A 188 18.88 13.13 -22.15
C TYR A 188 17.66 13.76 -21.49
N LYS A 189 17.02 14.68 -22.22
CA LYS A 189 15.78 15.33 -21.84
C LYS A 189 14.61 14.67 -22.56
N PHE A 190 13.60 14.27 -21.80
CA PHE A 190 12.39 13.63 -22.31
C PHE A 190 11.18 14.55 -22.12
N GLU A 191 10.42 14.77 -23.19
CA GLU A 191 9.18 15.54 -23.18
C GLU A 191 8.10 14.79 -23.98
N TYR A 192 6.85 15.06 -23.67
CA TYR A 192 5.72 14.52 -24.43
C TYR A 192 5.67 15.11 -25.85
N GLY A 193 5.46 14.25 -26.85
CA GLY A 193 5.16 14.64 -28.23
C GLY A 193 6.17 14.15 -29.28
N LYS A 194 5.81 14.32 -30.56
CA LYS A 194 6.56 13.81 -31.71
C LYS A 194 8.01 14.29 -31.70
N GLY A 195 8.94 13.34 -31.71
CA GLY A 195 10.39 13.59 -31.73
C GLY A 195 11.01 14.00 -30.39
N ARG A 196 10.24 14.02 -29.30
CA ARG A 196 10.67 14.50 -27.97
C ARG A 196 10.89 13.38 -26.94
N GLY A 197 10.74 12.13 -27.36
CA GLY A 197 11.16 10.95 -26.60
C GLY A 197 10.05 10.23 -25.85
N LEU A 198 8.92 10.87 -25.56
CA LEU A 198 7.77 10.25 -24.89
C LEU A 198 6.51 10.31 -25.75
N TYR A 199 5.76 9.21 -25.77
CA TYR A 199 4.42 9.15 -26.38
C TYR A 199 3.30 8.91 -25.36
N ASP A 200 3.65 8.55 -24.12
CA ASP A 200 2.76 8.54 -22.97
C ASP A 200 3.50 9.05 -21.72
N LEU A 201 2.81 9.87 -20.93
CA LEU A 201 3.27 10.43 -19.66
C LEU A 201 2.04 10.61 -18.76
N HIS A 202 1.97 9.84 -17.68
CA HIS A 202 0.88 9.95 -16.70
C HIS A 202 1.43 10.02 -15.28
N ARG A 203 0.71 10.73 -14.40
CA ARG A 203 1.03 10.90 -12.98
C ARG A 203 0.09 10.06 -12.12
N GLU A 204 0.65 9.29 -11.20
CA GLU A 204 -0.12 8.53 -10.22
C GLU A 204 0.24 8.95 -8.79
N ASN A 205 -0.73 8.91 -7.88
CA ASN A 205 -0.51 9.11 -6.45
C ASN A 205 -0.07 7.79 -5.82
N VAL A 206 1.08 7.77 -5.17
CA VAL A 206 1.71 6.54 -4.63
C VAL A 206 1.34 6.30 -3.16
N SER A 207 0.75 7.29 -2.50
CA SER A 207 0.46 7.21 -1.08
C SER A 207 -0.81 7.99 -0.71
N SER A 208 -1.61 7.41 0.18
CA SER A 208 -2.68 8.10 0.91
C SER A 208 -2.15 8.94 2.09
N SER A 209 -0.82 8.96 2.31
CA SER A 209 -0.21 9.79 3.34
C SER A 209 -0.42 11.27 3.02
N ASN A 210 -1.01 11.99 3.98
CA ASN A 210 -1.23 13.42 3.85
C ASN A 210 0.10 14.16 3.62
N ILE A 211 0.07 15.16 2.74
CA ILE A 211 1.15 16.14 2.60
C ILE A 211 1.38 16.85 3.94
N VAL A 212 2.62 17.25 4.22
CA VAL A 212 2.99 17.98 5.44
C VAL A 212 3.65 19.30 5.06
N THR A 213 2.86 20.37 5.02
CA THR A 213 3.35 21.73 4.72
C THR A 213 3.73 22.52 5.98
N ARG A 214 3.42 21.99 7.17
CA ARG A 214 3.98 22.41 8.46
C ARG A 214 4.40 21.21 9.27
N LEU A 215 5.70 21.01 9.45
CA LEU A 215 6.24 19.89 10.21
C LEU A 215 6.67 20.34 11.59
N LYS A 216 6.01 19.85 12.64
CA LYS A 216 6.46 19.97 14.03
C LYS A 216 7.60 18.98 14.26
N VAL A 217 8.77 19.49 14.64
CA VAL A 217 10.03 18.73 14.71
C VAL A 217 10.52 18.69 16.14
N TYR A 218 10.84 17.49 16.62
CA TYR A 218 11.46 17.27 17.93
C TYR A 218 12.56 16.22 17.83
N GLY A 219 13.68 16.42 18.52
CA GLY A 219 14.68 15.39 18.74
C GLY A 219 14.34 14.52 19.94
N SER A 220 15.33 13.86 20.53
CA SER A 220 15.17 13.01 21.70
C SER A 220 14.76 13.78 22.97
N SER A 221 14.20 13.06 23.93
CA SER A 221 14.12 13.48 25.34
C SER A 221 15.36 13.05 26.14
N GLU A 222 16.22 12.20 25.58
CA GLU A 222 17.45 11.76 26.24
C GLU A 222 18.48 12.88 26.27
N ASN A 223 19.23 12.97 27.38
CA ASN A 223 20.19 14.05 27.65
C ASN A 223 19.57 15.47 27.65
N ILE A 224 18.24 15.54 27.74
CA ILE A 224 17.49 16.77 27.95
C ILE A 224 17.12 16.86 29.42
N THR A 225 17.67 17.86 30.11
CA THR A 225 17.44 18.07 31.54
C THR A 225 16.46 19.22 31.75
N SER A 226 16.00 19.44 32.99
CA SER A 226 15.17 20.60 33.35
C SER A 226 15.83 21.96 33.09
N LYS A 227 17.15 21.98 32.84
CA LYS A 227 17.89 23.19 32.46
C LYS A 227 17.74 23.53 30.97
N TYR A 228 17.37 22.55 30.14
CA TYR A 228 17.03 22.80 28.75
C TYR A 228 15.67 23.50 28.66
N ARG A 229 15.49 24.33 27.63
CA ARG A 229 14.30 25.20 27.46
C ARG A 229 12.99 24.45 27.17
N ALA A 230 13.02 23.13 27.03
CA ALA A 230 11.87 22.28 26.74
C ALA A 230 12.08 20.86 27.30
N ASP A 231 11.08 19.99 27.18
CA ASP A 231 11.14 18.58 27.59
C ASP A 231 11.75 17.65 26.52
N ARG A 232 12.03 18.18 25.32
CA ARG A 232 12.68 17.48 24.20
C ARG A 232 13.50 18.47 23.38
N LEU A 233 14.55 17.98 22.71
CA LEU A 233 15.37 18.80 21.81
C LEU A 233 14.49 19.48 20.75
N CYS A 234 14.59 20.79 20.63
CA CYS A 234 13.82 21.61 19.69
C CYS A 234 14.73 22.20 18.61
N LEU A 235 14.15 22.75 17.55
CA LEU A 235 14.92 23.47 16.53
C LEU A 235 15.74 24.64 17.13
N PRO A 236 16.83 25.07 16.47
CA PRO A 236 17.73 26.10 16.97
C PRO A 236 17.02 27.35 17.47
N GLY A 237 17.19 27.66 18.76
CA GLY A 237 16.60 28.84 19.41
C GLY A 237 15.07 28.86 19.46
N LYS A 238 14.37 27.77 19.14
CA LYS A 238 12.90 27.68 19.16
C LYS A 238 12.38 27.11 20.47
N THR A 239 11.23 27.61 20.92
CA THR A 239 10.43 26.97 21.96
C THR A 239 9.67 25.76 21.39
N LYS A 240 9.12 24.89 22.25
CA LYS A 240 8.34 23.71 21.84
C LYS A 240 7.20 24.03 20.86
N GLY A 241 6.52 25.16 21.05
CA GLY A 241 5.43 25.61 20.17
C GLY A 241 5.91 26.22 18.84
N GLN A 242 7.16 26.68 18.79
CA GLN A 242 7.77 27.30 17.60
C GLN A 242 8.71 26.34 16.85
N SER A 243 8.85 25.11 17.33
CA SER A 243 9.72 24.09 16.73
C SER A 243 9.02 23.42 15.55
N TYR A 244 8.87 24.18 14.45
CA TYR A 244 8.34 23.67 13.20
C TYR A 244 9.08 24.21 11.98
N ILE A 245 9.02 23.46 10.88
CA ILE A 245 9.52 23.83 9.56
C ILE A 245 8.32 24.09 8.64
N GLU A 246 8.39 25.19 7.89
CA GLU A 246 7.36 25.62 6.94
C GLU A 246 8.04 26.38 5.80
N LYS A 247 7.62 26.09 4.56
CA LYS A 247 8.05 26.80 3.35
C LYS A 247 6.85 27.61 2.82
N PRO A 248 6.90 28.95 2.79
CA PRO A 248 5.77 29.79 2.37
C PRO A 248 5.18 29.41 1.02
N GLU A 249 6.02 28.99 0.08
CA GLU A 249 5.62 28.54 -1.25
C GLU A 249 4.78 27.25 -1.23
N MET A 250 5.07 26.31 -0.31
CA MET A 250 4.30 25.07 -0.18
C MET A 250 2.95 25.33 0.50
N VAL A 251 2.92 26.24 1.49
CA VAL A 251 1.69 26.67 2.14
C VAL A 251 0.80 27.45 1.17
N ALA A 252 1.38 28.30 0.32
CA ALA A 252 0.63 28.99 -0.71
C ALA A 252 0.06 28.02 -1.76
N LYS A 253 0.81 26.98 -2.14
CA LYS A 253 0.39 26.00 -3.16
C LYS A 253 -0.65 25.00 -2.65
N TYR A 254 -0.50 24.51 -1.42
CA TYR A 254 -1.31 23.40 -0.92
C TYR A 254 -2.14 23.73 0.33
N GLY A 255 -1.92 24.85 1.00
CA GLY A 255 -2.51 25.14 2.31
C GLY A 255 -1.72 24.55 3.47
N ILE A 256 -2.21 24.75 4.71
CA ILE A 256 -1.53 24.28 5.92
C ILE A 256 -2.00 22.85 6.26
N PHE A 257 -1.07 21.90 6.21
CA PHE A 257 -1.21 20.54 6.68
C PHE A 257 -0.15 20.27 7.74
N GLU A 258 -0.60 20.09 8.98
CA GLU A 258 0.30 19.85 10.11
C GLU A 258 0.68 18.37 10.22
N GLY A 259 1.98 18.12 10.35
CA GLY A 259 2.53 16.82 10.70
C GLY A 259 3.46 16.95 11.90
N ARG A 260 3.75 15.83 12.57
CA ARG A 260 4.74 15.77 13.65
C ARG A 260 5.75 14.66 13.35
N LYS A 261 7.04 14.95 13.49
CA LYS A 261 8.10 13.94 13.43
C LYS A 261 9.07 14.09 14.59
N ASN A 262 9.27 12.98 15.29
CA ASN A 262 10.29 12.84 16.33
C ASN A 262 11.52 12.13 15.74
N PHE A 263 12.71 12.65 16.03
CA PHE A 263 14.01 12.10 15.68
C PHE A 263 14.72 11.66 16.97
N ASP A 264 14.31 10.51 17.52
CA ASP A 264 14.78 10.05 18.84
C ASP A 264 16.30 9.78 18.90
N ASN A 265 16.94 9.59 17.75
CA ASN A 265 18.39 9.40 17.64
C ASN A 265 19.18 10.71 17.72
N VAL A 266 18.55 11.87 17.47
CA VAL A 266 19.23 13.18 17.51
C VAL A 266 19.09 13.75 18.92
N LYS A 267 20.22 13.86 19.61
CA LYS A 267 20.30 14.28 21.02
C LYS A 267 21.63 14.97 21.31
N PRO A 268 21.69 15.85 22.32
CA PRO A 268 22.97 16.33 22.84
C PRO A 268 23.81 15.12 23.26
N THR A 269 24.98 14.95 22.65
CA THR A 269 25.85 13.80 22.92
C THR A 269 27.31 14.20 22.79
N PHE A 270 28.15 13.56 23.60
CA PHE A 270 29.60 13.55 23.45
C PHE A 270 30.07 12.10 23.48
N THR A 271 30.87 11.70 22.51
CA THR A 271 31.53 10.39 22.51
C THR A 271 33.00 10.62 22.86
N GLY A 272 33.40 10.17 24.04
CA GLY A 272 34.78 10.21 24.49
C GLY A 272 35.47 8.86 24.27
N ALA A 273 36.79 8.84 24.43
CA ALA A 273 37.58 7.61 24.37
C ALA A 273 38.56 7.56 25.53
N VAL A 274 38.74 6.37 26.11
CA VAL A 274 39.75 6.13 27.14
C VAL A 274 41.13 6.34 26.52
N GLU A 275 41.81 7.41 26.87
CA GLU A 275 43.17 7.69 26.37
C GLU A 275 44.20 6.81 27.10
N SER A 276 44.07 6.72 28.42
CA SER A 276 44.94 5.87 29.25
C SER A 276 44.25 5.43 30.53
N VAL A 277 44.52 4.19 30.95
CA VAL A 277 44.06 3.63 32.23
C VAL A 277 45.02 4.03 33.34
N VAL A 278 44.49 4.56 34.45
CA VAL A 278 45.27 4.92 35.65
C VAL A 278 45.28 3.74 36.63
N ASP A 279 44.10 3.19 36.89
CA ASP A 279 43.86 2.01 37.71
C ASP A 279 42.56 1.32 37.24
N VAL A 280 42.18 0.21 37.88
CA VAL A 280 41.00 -0.60 37.52
C VAL A 280 39.70 0.22 37.49
N PHE A 281 39.62 1.31 38.25
CA PHE A 281 38.42 2.15 38.37
C PHE A 281 38.60 3.55 37.79
N SER A 282 39.77 3.90 37.26
CA SER A 282 40.06 5.26 36.81
C SER A 282 40.74 5.32 35.45
N PHE A 283 40.32 6.28 34.64
CA PHE A 283 40.93 6.54 33.34
C PHE A 283 41.04 8.04 33.04
N ILE A 284 41.86 8.38 32.04
CA ILE A 284 42.06 9.73 31.54
C ILE A 284 41.49 9.84 30.12
N ASP A 285 40.84 10.97 29.84
CA ASP A 285 40.47 11.40 28.50
C ASP A 285 40.71 12.91 28.37
N ARG A 286 41.87 13.31 27.83
CA ARG A 286 42.23 14.73 27.70
C ARG A 286 41.34 15.49 26.70
N THR A 287 40.57 14.80 25.87
CA THR A 287 39.70 15.40 24.87
C THR A 287 38.34 15.83 25.45
N PHE A 288 38.02 15.43 26.68
CA PHE A 288 36.73 15.77 27.31
C PHE A 288 36.52 17.30 27.38
N PRO A 289 35.43 17.85 26.79
CA PRO A 289 35.40 19.24 26.35
C PRO A 289 35.05 20.28 27.42
N PHE A 290 34.55 19.90 28.58
CA PHE A 290 34.14 20.84 29.64
C PHE A 290 34.55 20.40 31.05
N ASP A 291 34.42 21.30 32.03
CA ASP A 291 34.62 20.96 33.44
C ASP A 291 33.30 20.51 34.06
N LEU A 292 33.15 19.20 34.28
CA LEU A 292 31.96 18.61 34.88
C LEU A 292 31.60 19.24 36.24
N ASN A 293 32.60 19.72 37.00
CA ASN A 293 32.40 20.32 38.32
C ASN A 293 32.19 21.83 38.29
N ALA A 294 32.12 22.47 37.12
CA ALA A 294 31.95 23.91 37.01
C ALA A 294 30.66 24.39 37.69
N LYS A 295 30.73 25.58 38.30
CA LYS A 295 29.62 26.22 39.01
C LYS A 295 29.35 27.62 38.50
N ASN A 296 28.10 28.05 38.57
CA ASN A 296 27.72 29.44 38.32
C ASN A 296 28.13 30.36 39.48
N ALA A 297 27.95 31.67 39.32
CA ALA A 297 28.24 32.67 40.35
C ALA A 297 27.45 32.46 41.66
N SER A 298 26.30 31.78 41.59
CA SER A 298 25.46 31.43 42.73
C SER A 298 25.90 30.14 43.45
N GLY A 299 26.94 29.45 42.96
CA GLY A 299 27.47 28.22 43.53
C GLY A 299 26.76 26.92 43.08
N GLU A 300 25.81 27.01 42.15
CA GLU A 300 25.09 25.85 41.60
C GLU A 300 25.92 25.19 40.49
N THR A 301 25.87 23.86 40.41
CA THR A 301 26.58 23.11 39.35
C THR A 301 25.99 23.42 37.98
N LEU A 302 26.84 23.67 36.99
CA LEU A 302 26.40 23.95 35.62
C LEU A 302 25.90 22.67 34.93
N TYR A 303 26.67 21.58 35.01
CA TYR A 303 26.43 20.37 34.21
C TYR A 303 25.90 19.18 35.01
N LEU A 304 26.19 19.12 36.33
CA LEU A 304 25.61 18.09 37.19
C LEU A 304 24.15 18.39 37.50
N VAL A 305 23.32 17.34 37.49
CA VAL A 305 21.90 17.37 37.86
C VAL A 305 21.76 17.12 39.36
N ASN A 306 20.96 17.93 40.05
CA ASN A 306 20.83 17.82 41.50
C ASN A 306 20.14 16.49 41.89
N GLY A 307 20.75 15.73 42.80
CA GLY A 307 20.23 14.43 43.27
C GLY A 307 20.45 13.25 42.30
N VAL A 308 21.12 13.44 41.17
CA VAL A 308 21.41 12.37 40.19
C VAL A 308 22.92 12.25 39.98
N ALA A 309 23.46 11.04 40.14
CA ALA A 309 24.87 10.78 39.90
C ALA A 309 25.14 10.67 38.40
N ALA A 310 26.11 11.45 37.88
CA ALA A 310 26.58 11.31 36.51
C ALA A 310 27.20 9.91 36.30
N LYS A 311 27.01 9.32 35.11
CA LYS A 311 27.49 7.97 34.79
C LYS A 311 28.34 7.95 33.53
N ILE A 312 29.22 6.97 33.44
CA ILE A 312 29.93 6.59 32.23
C ILE A 312 29.32 5.30 31.69
N HIS A 313 28.83 5.36 30.46
CA HIS A 313 28.39 4.21 29.68
C HIS A 313 29.47 3.85 28.67
N PHE A 314 30.00 2.62 28.69
CA PHE A 314 30.96 2.20 27.67
C PHE A 314 30.23 1.70 26.43
N ASN A 315 30.55 2.26 25.27
CA ASN A 315 30.00 1.82 23.98
C ASN A 315 30.79 0.63 23.40
N THR A 316 32.09 0.54 23.70
CA THR A 316 32.99 -0.46 23.13
C THR A 316 33.94 -1.04 24.18
N GLY A 317 34.57 -2.18 23.85
CA GLY A 317 35.48 -2.90 24.74
C GLY A 317 34.79 -3.92 25.64
N ASN A 318 35.54 -4.45 26.60
CA ASN A 318 35.11 -5.56 27.47
C ASN A 318 33.96 -5.20 28.42
N LEU A 319 33.70 -3.90 28.62
CA LEU A 319 32.60 -3.37 29.43
C LEU A 319 31.53 -2.69 28.58
N ALA A 320 31.49 -2.95 27.27
CA ALA A 320 30.45 -2.40 26.40
C ALA A 320 29.04 -2.74 26.94
N GLY A 321 28.18 -1.72 27.02
CA GLY A 321 26.82 -1.84 27.55
C GLY A 321 26.70 -1.64 29.07
N TYR A 322 27.80 -1.54 29.82
CA TYR A 322 27.76 -1.29 31.27
C TYR A 322 27.77 0.21 31.61
N ASP A 323 26.99 0.56 32.64
CA ASP A 323 26.93 1.89 33.25
C ASP A 323 27.67 1.93 34.58
N PHE A 324 28.51 2.95 34.78
CA PHE A 324 29.22 3.17 36.03
C PHE A 324 29.02 4.59 36.54
N GLU A 325 28.53 4.74 37.78
CA GLU A 325 28.47 6.05 38.42
C GLU A 325 29.87 6.66 38.58
N ILE A 326 30.00 7.94 38.29
CA ILE A 326 31.23 8.70 38.51
C ILE A 326 31.35 8.97 40.00
N LYS A 327 32.38 8.43 40.63
CA LYS A 327 32.75 8.72 42.02
C LYS A 327 33.36 10.11 42.14
N GLU A 328 34.29 10.42 41.24
CA GLU A 328 35.05 11.67 41.23
C GLU A 328 35.51 12.00 39.80
N TYR A 329 35.54 13.30 39.47
CA TYR A 329 36.14 13.82 38.24
C TYR A 329 37.15 14.91 38.57
N ASN A 330 38.38 14.79 38.04
CA ASN A 330 39.43 15.78 38.18
C ASN A 330 39.67 16.47 36.83
N HIS A 331 39.23 17.72 36.68
CA HIS A 331 39.31 18.44 35.42
C HIS A 331 40.74 18.78 34.98
N ALA A 332 41.64 19.11 35.91
CA ALA A 332 43.03 19.45 35.57
C ALA A 332 43.79 18.26 34.95
N LYS A 333 43.48 17.05 35.40
CA LYS A 333 44.04 15.80 34.85
C LYS A 333 43.15 15.16 33.78
N LYS A 334 41.91 15.65 33.63
CA LYS A 334 40.84 15.03 32.84
C LYS A 334 40.64 13.56 33.19
N GLN A 335 40.66 13.27 34.48
CA GLN A 335 40.61 11.92 35.04
C GLN A 335 39.20 11.64 35.59
N PHE A 336 38.62 10.52 35.17
CA PHE A 336 37.39 9.97 35.70
C PHE A 336 37.70 8.82 36.66
N THR A 337 37.04 8.78 37.80
CA THR A 337 37.07 7.66 38.74
C THR A 337 35.65 7.14 38.93
N LEU A 338 35.46 5.86 38.65
CA LEU A 338 34.17 5.17 38.68
C LEU A 338 33.89 4.57 40.06
N ARG A 339 32.61 4.48 40.43
CA ARG A 339 32.17 3.68 41.57
C ARG A 339 32.19 2.21 41.20
N LYS A 340 32.56 1.38 42.16
CA LYS A 340 32.41 -0.07 42.05
C LYS A 340 30.93 -0.43 41.87
N PHE A 341 30.65 -1.25 40.87
CA PHE A 341 29.35 -1.88 40.65
C PHE A 341 29.48 -3.35 41.07
N THR A 342 28.47 -3.90 41.74
CA THR A 342 28.42 -5.33 42.10
C THR A 342 27.11 -5.88 41.58
N ASP A 343 27.19 -6.91 40.74
CA ASP A 343 25.99 -7.53 40.16
C ASP A 343 25.30 -8.47 41.17
N ASP A 344 24.14 -8.99 40.78
CA ASP A 344 23.33 -9.89 41.62
C ASP A 344 24.00 -11.25 41.90
N ARG A 345 25.08 -11.58 41.17
CA ARG A 345 25.91 -12.78 41.39
C ARG A 345 27.08 -12.52 42.34
N GLY A 346 27.27 -11.27 42.76
CA GLY A 346 28.35 -10.83 43.64
C GLY A 346 29.64 -10.47 42.90
N ASP A 347 29.63 -10.42 41.56
CA ASP A 347 30.79 -10.07 40.76
C ASP A 347 30.96 -8.54 40.74
N VAL A 348 32.20 -8.07 40.94
CA VAL A 348 32.54 -6.66 41.00
C VAL A 348 33.04 -6.18 39.64
N PHE A 349 32.51 -5.06 39.17
CA PHE A 349 32.85 -4.42 37.91
C PHE A 349 33.25 -2.94 38.11
N PRO A 350 34.26 -2.45 37.38
CA PRO A 350 35.30 -3.22 36.68
C PRO A 350 36.02 -4.20 37.63
N SER A 351 36.41 -5.36 37.12
CA SER A 351 36.97 -6.44 37.94
C SER A 351 38.46 -6.22 38.23
N GLU A 352 38.88 -6.32 39.49
CA GLU A 352 40.30 -6.28 39.86
C GLU A 352 41.07 -7.56 39.47
N THR A 353 40.35 -8.67 39.27
CA THR A 353 40.93 -10.00 39.08
C THR A 353 40.75 -10.55 37.67
N SER A 354 39.79 -10.03 36.89
CA SER A 354 39.50 -10.48 35.53
C SER A 354 39.71 -9.38 34.50
N LEU A 355 40.71 -9.56 33.63
CA LEU A 355 40.99 -8.66 32.50
C LEU A 355 39.83 -8.58 31.49
N ALA A 356 39.01 -9.63 31.42
CA ALA A 356 37.82 -9.68 30.57
C ALA A 356 36.70 -8.74 31.03
N PHE A 357 36.84 -8.09 32.19
CA PHE A 357 35.86 -7.17 32.76
C PHE A 357 36.52 -5.85 33.20
N GLN A 358 37.50 -5.38 32.43
CA GLN A 358 38.17 -4.09 32.61
C GLN A 358 38.08 -3.27 31.32
N PHE A 359 37.96 -1.95 31.44
CA PHE A 359 38.12 -1.05 30.30
C PHE A 359 39.60 -0.89 29.93
N SER A 360 39.87 -0.53 28.69
CA SER A 360 41.22 -0.39 28.12
C SER A 360 41.34 0.88 27.28
N ALA A 361 42.58 1.28 26.98
CA ALA A 361 42.85 2.40 26.08
C ALA A 361 42.17 2.17 24.71
N GLY A 362 41.53 3.21 24.19
CA GLY A 362 40.74 3.18 22.96
C GLY A 362 39.28 2.78 23.13
N ASN A 363 38.82 2.38 24.32
CA ASN A 363 37.40 2.10 24.55
C ASN A 363 36.59 3.41 24.54
N GLU A 364 35.52 3.43 23.77
CA GLU A 364 34.64 4.58 23.62
C GLU A 364 33.58 4.58 24.72
N TYR A 365 33.22 5.78 25.19
CA TYR A 365 32.23 5.95 26.23
C TYR A 365 31.33 7.17 25.99
N LYS A 366 30.18 7.17 26.65
CA LYS A 366 29.28 8.32 26.79
C LYS A 366 29.12 8.69 28.25
N ILE A 367 28.92 9.98 28.49
CA ILE A 367 28.51 10.47 29.81
C ILE A 367 26.99 10.62 29.84
N LEU A 368 26.36 10.01 30.84
CA LEU A 368 24.92 10.05 31.06
C LEU A 368 24.62 10.86 32.33
N ASP A 369 23.35 11.23 32.49
CA ASP A 369 22.84 11.95 33.66
C ASP A 369 23.52 13.32 33.90
N VAL A 370 23.89 14.01 32.81
CA VAL A 370 24.47 15.37 32.83
C VAL A 370 23.69 16.31 31.92
N ALA A 371 23.66 17.60 32.28
CA ALA A 371 23.27 18.67 31.40
C ALA A 371 24.48 19.06 30.55
N TYR A 372 24.40 18.91 29.23
CA TYR A 372 25.49 19.28 28.33
C TYR A 372 25.62 20.81 28.18
N PRO A 373 26.82 21.33 27.86
CA PRO A 373 27.01 22.75 27.54
C PRO A 373 26.18 23.19 26.33
N SER A 374 25.86 24.48 26.27
CA SER A 374 25.06 25.09 25.20
C SER A 374 25.61 24.85 23.80
N ASP A 375 26.92 24.70 23.64
CA ASP A 375 27.55 24.45 22.34
C ASP A 375 27.24 23.04 21.82
N ILE A 376 27.19 22.04 22.71
CA ILE A 376 26.82 20.66 22.38
C ILE A 376 25.31 20.56 22.12
N GLU A 377 24.50 21.29 22.90
CA GLU A 377 23.07 21.43 22.63
C GLU A 377 22.84 22.06 21.25
N ALA A 378 23.50 23.18 20.94
CA ALA A 378 23.36 23.87 19.65
C ALA A 378 23.82 23.02 18.46
N ALA A 379 24.86 22.19 18.63
CA ALA A 379 25.28 21.23 17.62
C ALA A 379 24.18 20.20 17.32
N ALA A 380 23.57 19.63 18.37
CA ALA A 380 22.46 18.68 18.21
C ALA A 380 21.21 19.35 17.62
N GLU A 381 20.93 20.61 17.94
CA GLU A 381 19.82 21.38 17.35
C GLU A 381 20.04 21.63 15.86
N THR A 382 21.30 21.87 15.47
CA THR A 382 21.69 22.05 14.07
C THR A 382 21.52 20.74 13.30
N GLU A 383 22.00 19.62 13.85
CA GLU A 383 21.77 18.28 13.30
C GLU A 383 20.27 18.00 13.16
N LEU A 384 19.46 18.33 14.18
CA LEU A 384 18.01 18.17 14.13
C LEU A 384 17.39 18.97 12.99
N ALA A 385 17.83 20.21 12.78
CA ALA A 385 17.36 21.04 11.68
C ALA A 385 17.75 20.45 10.32
N GLU A 386 18.95 19.92 10.16
CA GLU A 386 19.42 19.31 8.91
C GLU A 386 18.61 18.05 8.56
N VAL A 387 18.50 17.10 9.49
CA VAL A 387 17.75 15.85 9.24
C VAL A 387 16.26 16.13 9.05
N ALA A 388 15.70 17.12 9.75
CA ALA A 388 14.31 17.48 9.63
C ALA A 388 13.98 18.22 8.34
N ASN A 389 14.86 19.08 7.83
CA ASN A 389 14.68 19.70 6.51
C ASN A 389 14.70 18.64 5.40
N LYS A 390 15.61 17.66 5.49
CA LYS A 390 15.64 16.52 4.55
C LYS A 390 14.34 15.73 4.57
N TYR A 391 13.76 15.50 5.75
CA TYR A 391 12.46 14.85 5.87
C TYR A 391 11.31 15.74 5.37
N TYR A 392 11.30 17.03 5.71
CA TYR A 392 10.27 17.98 5.29
C TYR A 392 10.20 18.08 3.77
N ASP A 393 11.33 18.21 3.09
CA ASP A 393 11.40 18.33 1.63
C ASP A 393 10.84 17.11 0.90
N GLN A 394 10.91 15.93 1.52
CA GLN A 394 10.35 14.68 0.98
C GLN A 394 8.84 14.52 1.22
N ASN A 395 8.25 15.31 2.12
CA ASN A 395 6.86 15.14 2.57
C ASN A 395 6.01 16.42 2.41
N CYS A 396 6.60 17.56 2.03
CA CYS A 396 5.89 18.82 1.82
C CYS A 396 5.19 18.93 0.46
N GLN A 397 5.28 17.89 -0.37
CA GLN A 397 4.64 17.77 -1.67
C GLN A 397 3.91 16.43 -1.79
N PRO A 398 2.87 16.32 -2.64
CA PRO A 398 2.24 15.04 -2.94
C PRO A 398 3.26 14.01 -3.43
N LYS A 399 3.19 12.81 -2.86
CA LYS A 399 4.01 11.67 -3.26
C LYS A 399 3.48 11.08 -4.55
N VAL A 400 4.10 11.47 -5.66
CA VAL A 400 3.71 11.07 -7.01
C VAL A 400 4.75 10.15 -7.65
N GLN A 401 4.29 9.25 -8.52
CA GLN A 401 5.11 8.54 -9.49
C GLN A 401 4.62 8.90 -10.89
N TYR A 402 5.48 8.70 -11.88
CA TYR A 402 5.09 8.85 -13.27
C TYR A 402 5.36 7.55 -14.03
N GLY A 403 4.38 7.15 -14.84
CA GLY A 403 4.58 6.17 -15.88
C GLY A 403 4.95 6.88 -17.18
N LEU A 404 5.95 6.33 -17.86
CA LEU A 404 6.50 6.87 -19.11
C LEU A 404 6.53 5.75 -20.14
N SER A 405 6.07 6.03 -21.36
CA SER A 405 6.33 5.15 -22.49
C SER A 405 7.25 5.82 -23.49
N VAL A 406 8.41 5.19 -23.72
CA VAL A 406 9.52 5.79 -24.46
C VAL A 406 9.41 5.49 -25.95
N THR A 407 9.57 6.53 -26.77
CA THR A 407 9.49 6.40 -28.23
C THR A 407 10.70 5.63 -28.77
N LYS A 408 10.45 4.47 -29.38
CA LYS A 408 11.46 3.59 -29.97
C LYS A 408 12.40 4.30 -30.95
N ALA A 409 11.82 5.12 -31.84
CA ALA A 409 12.57 5.87 -32.85
C ALA A 409 13.53 6.90 -32.21
N TYR A 410 13.16 7.47 -31.06
CA TYR A 410 13.99 8.43 -30.34
C TYR A 410 15.22 7.74 -29.75
N LEU A 411 15.07 6.57 -29.11
CA LEU A 411 16.20 5.80 -28.62
C LEU A 411 17.13 5.35 -29.76
N LYS A 412 16.57 4.88 -30.89
CA LYS A 412 17.37 4.52 -32.08
C LYS A 412 18.17 5.70 -32.62
N LYS A 413 17.63 6.92 -32.57
CA LYS A 413 18.33 8.15 -32.97
C LYS A 413 19.53 8.48 -32.07
N ILE A 414 19.46 8.13 -30.78
CA ILE A 414 20.52 8.39 -29.81
C ILE A 414 21.75 7.50 -30.04
N VAL A 415 21.57 6.23 -30.41
CA VAL A 415 22.71 5.28 -30.58
C VAL A 415 23.46 5.46 -31.90
N GLY A 416 22.82 6.03 -32.92
CA GLY A 416 23.36 5.99 -34.28
C GLY A 416 23.31 4.59 -34.90
N THR A 417 23.91 4.41 -36.08
CA THR A 417 23.88 3.18 -36.89
C THR A 417 24.74 2.02 -36.35
N ASP A 418 25.17 2.06 -35.09
CA ASP A 418 25.96 0.98 -34.51
C ASP A 418 25.05 -0.19 -34.09
N ASP A 419 25.37 -1.39 -34.58
CA ASP A 419 24.63 -2.64 -34.36
C ASP A 419 24.69 -3.17 -32.90
N SER A 420 25.34 -2.44 -31.97
CA SER A 420 25.40 -2.84 -30.57
C SER A 420 24.16 -2.39 -29.80
N ILE A 421 23.37 -3.35 -29.32
CA ILE A 421 22.22 -3.08 -28.45
C ILE A 421 22.72 -2.43 -27.15
N MET A 422 22.41 -1.15 -26.95
CA MET A 422 22.80 -0.41 -25.75
C MET A 422 21.75 -0.55 -24.63
N ASN A 423 22.21 -0.60 -23.38
CA ASN A 423 21.37 -0.49 -22.20
C ASN A 423 21.22 1.00 -21.85
N PHE A 424 20.08 1.59 -22.19
CA PHE A 424 19.85 3.03 -22.03
C PHE A 424 19.54 3.45 -20.60
N PHE A 425 18.89 2.56 -19.86
CA PHE A 425 18.35 2.84 -18.54
C PHE A 425 18.77 1.74 -17.57
N ALA A 426 19.20 2.12 -16.38
CA ALA A 426 19.30 1.24 -15.22
C ALA A 426 18.42 1.79 -14.09
N PRO A 427 17.78 0.92 -13.28
CA PRO A 427 17.09 1.40 -12.10
C PRO A 427 18.08 2.12 -11.17
N GLY A 428 17.66 3.26 -10.63
CA GLY A 428 18.52 4.18 -9.89
C GLY A 428 18.95 5.42 -10.67
N ASP A 429 19.01 5.35 -12.00
CA ASP A 429 19.34 6.51 -12.86
C ASP A 429 18.30 7.63 -12.74
N PHE A 430 18.72 8.86 -12.99
CA PHE A 430 17.84 10.03 -13.01
C PHE A 430 17.56 10.48 -14.45
N LEU A 431 16.29 10.62 -14.77
CA LEU A 431 15.80 11.01 -16.09
C LEU A 431 15.17 12.41 -16.02
N GLN A 432 15.66 13.36 -16.83
CA GLN A 432 15.05 14.68 -16.93
C GLN A 432 13.74 14.58 -17.71
N VAL A 433 12.61 14.81 -17.03
CA VAL A 433 11.27 14.86 -17.63
C VAL A 433 10.72 16.27 -17.53
N VAL A 434 10.26 16.80 -18.66
CA VAL A 434 9.69 18.15 -18.74
C VAL A 434 8.34 18.12 -19.44
N ASP A 435 7.31 18.55 -18.73
CA ASP A 435 5.97 18.78 -19.24
C ASP A 435 5.29 19.89 -18.44
N LYS A 436 4.87 20.95 -19.14
CA LYS A 436 4.31 22.15 -18.51
C LYS A 436 2.87 21.93 -18.03
N ASP A 437 2.11 21.10 -18.74
CA ASP A 437 0.67 20.96 -18.52
C ASP A 437 0.37 20.13 -17.27
N ILE A 438 1.27 19.21 -16.91
CA ILE A 438 1.21 18.50 -15.63
C ILE A 438 2.15 19.08 -14.56
N ASP A 439 2.83 20.21 -14.79
CA ASP A 439 3.75 20.85 -13.84
C ASP A 439 4.89 19.92 -13.39
N VAL A 440 5.65 19.39 -14.36
CA VAL A 440 6.87 18.62 -14.11
C VAL A 440 8.05 19.19 -14.90
N ASP A 441 9.10 19.59 -14.19
CA ASP A 441 10.40 19.96 -14.78
C ASP A 441 11.50 19.60 -13.78
N LYS A 442 11.87 18.32 -13.76
CA LYS A 442 12.91 17.82 -12.85
C LYS A 442 13.50 16.50 -13.34
N ALA A 443 14.70 16.21 -12.86
CA ALA A 443 15.34 14.90 -12.97
C ALA A 443 14.71 13.96 -11.94
N ILE A 444 13.96 12.97 -12.40
CA ILE A 444 13.23 12.02 -11.56
C ILE A 444 13.89 10.67 -11.68
N ARG A 445 13.99 9.96 -10.56
CA ARG A 445 14.69 8.68 -10.49
C ARG A 445 13.88 7.53 -11.11
N ILE A 446 14.54 6.68 -11.90
CA ILE A 446 13.98 5.44 -12.44
C ILE A 446 13.89 4.42 -11.30
N LYS A 447 12.66 4.10 -10.92
CA LYS A 447 12.35 3.06 -9.93
C LYS A 447 12.35 1.69 -10.57
N TYR A 448 11.82 1.61 -11.78
CA TYR A 448 11.52 0.36 -12.47
C TYR A 448 11.42 0.59 -13.98
N PHE A 449 11.72 -0.43 -14.76
CA PHE A 449 11.35 -0.47 -16.18
C PHE A 449 10.87 -1.85 -16.62
N VAL A 450 10.03 -1.84 -17.66
CA VAL A 450 9.75 -2.97 -18.53
C VAL A 450 10.41 -2.71 -19.87
N ARG A 451 11.15 -3.70 -20.39
CA ARG A 451 11.73 -3.67 -21.73
C ARG A 451 11.23 -4.84 -22.54
N ASN A 452 10.78 -4.60 -23.77
CA ASN A 452 10.49 -5.67 -24.70
C ASN A 452 11.81 -6.29 -25.21
N ILE A 453 11.94 -7.60 -25.10
CA ILE A 453 13.14 -8.32 -25.55
C ILE A 453 13.11 -8.52 -27.08
N LEU A 454 11.91 -8.68 -27.65
CA LEU A 454 11.73 -8.84 -29.11
C LEU A 454 11.89 -7.50 -29.86
N ASP A 455 11.73 -6.38 -29.15
CA ASP A 455 12.00 -5.04 -29.66
C ASP A 455 12.83 -4.25 -28.63
N PRO A 456 14.18 -4.34 -28.68
CA PRO A 456 15.05 -3.85 -27.61
C PRO A 456 14.98 -2.35 -27.32
N TYR A 457 14.29 -1.55 -28.14
CA TYR A 457 14.11 -0.10 -27.96
C TYR A 457 12.73 0.27 -27.38
N ASP A 458 11.91 -0.72 -27.06
CA ASP A 458 10.59 -0.53 -26.47
C ASP A 458 10.67 -0.61 -24.94
N TYR A 459 10.54 0.56 -24.29
CA TYR A 459 10.63 0.70 -22.85
C TYR A 459 9.40 1.40 -22.28
N THR A 460 8.93 0.87 -21.16
CA THR A 460 8.05 1.57 -20.22
C THR A 460 8.82 1.78 -18.93
N LEU A 461 8.86 3.01 -18.44
CA LEU A 461 9.58 3.37 -17.22
C LEU A 461 8.58 3.81 -16.14
N THR A 462 8.85 3.43 -14.90
CA THR A 462 8.22 4.04 -13.73
C THR A 462 9.28 4.85 -13.00
N ILE A 463 9.05 6.16 -12.89
CA ILE A 463 9.95 7.10 -12.23
C ILE A 463 9.29 7.68 -10.98
N SER A 464 10.05 7.84 -9.90
CA SER A 464 9.56 8.46 -8.66
C SER A 464 10.69 8.96 -7.78
N ASP A 465 10.45 10.05 -7.05
CA ASP A 465 11.37 10.59 -6.04
C ASP A 465 11.19 9.95 -4.66
N ILE A 466 10.23 9.04 -4.52
CA ILE A 466 9.95 8.34 -3.27
C ILE A 466 11.00 7.25 -3.07
N ALA A 467 11.59 7.20 -1.87
CA ALA A 467 12.49 6.13 -1.48
C ALA A 467 11.82 4.76 -1.68
N THR A 468 12.49 3.88 -2.43
CA THR A 468 12.01 2.56 -2.81
C THR A 468 11.75 1.72 -1.57
N SER A 469 10.47 1.54 -1.22
CA SER A 469 10.00 0.49 -0.32
C SER A 469 9.46 -0.63 -1.20
N ALA A 470 10.37 -1.33 -1.88
CA ALA A 470 10.01 -2.49 -2.71
C ALA A 470 10.81 -3.69 -2.20
N SER A 471 10.24 -4.39 -1.23
CA SER A 471 10.70 -5.74 -0.89
C SER A 471 10.18 -6.71 -1.96
N ILE A 472 11.04 -7.55 -2.54
CA ILE A 472 10.63 -8.57 -3.54
C ILE A 472 9.75 -9.66 -2.88
N THR A 473 9.68 -9.66 -1.54
CA THR A 473 8.92 -10.63 -0.74
C THR A 473 7.40 -10.59 -0.94
N ASN A 474 6.84 -9.68 -1.74
CA ASN A 474 5.41 -9.65 -2.06
C ASN A 474 4.92 -10.77 -3.00
N ARG A 475 5.80 -11.69 -3.45
CA ARG A 475 5.39 -12.88 -4.23
C ARG A 475 5.27 -14.13 -3.35
N VAL A 476 4.04 -14.42 -2.89
CA VAL A 476 3.55 -15.71 -2.33
C VAL A 476 4.25 -16.18 -1.03
N ILE A 477 5.24 -15.43 -0.54
CA ILE A 477 6.05 -15.81 0.61
C ILE A 477 5.91 -14.80 1.77
N SER A 478 5.36 -13.60 1.57
CA SER A 478 4.97 -12.76 2.74
C SER A 478 3.75 -13.34 3.48
N ASP A 479 2.84 -14.02 2.79
CA ASP A 479 1.78 -14.85 3.42
C ASP A 479 2.34 -16.11 4.10
N LEU A 480 3.66 -16.31 4.10
CA LEU A 480 4.32 -17.41 4.81
C LEU A 480 5.48 -16.91 5.67
N ILE A 481 6.00 -15.69 5.51
CA ILE A 481 7.10 -15.12 6.32
C ILE A 481 6.58 -14.03 7.25
N GLU A 482 5.55 -13.25 6.91
CA GLU A 482 4.81 -12.50 7.94
C GLU A 482 3.85 -13.43 8.65
N ILE A 483 3.25 -14.37 7.91
CA ILE A 483 2.55 -15.49 8.54
C ILE A 483 3.55 -16.36 9.32
N ASP A 484 4.74 -16.79 8.86
CA ASP A 484 5.72 -17.49 9.75
C ASP A 484 6.45 -16.58 10.73
N LYS A 485 6.52 -15.24 10.62
CA LYS A 485 7.00 -14.41 11.76
C LYS A 485 5.91 -14.22 12.82
N ILE A 486 4.64 -14.31 12.42
CA ILE A 486 3.48 -14.30 13.32
C ILE A 486 3.12 -15.74 13.78
N ILE A 487 3.50 -16.78 13.01
CA ILE A 487 3.20 -18.21 13.20
C ILE A 487 4.44 -18.99 13.70
N SER A 488 5.68 -18.57 13.48
CA SER A 488 6.86 -19.17 14.15
C SER A 488 7.09 -18.65 15.57
N ILE A 489 6.23 -17.76 16.06
CA ILE A 489 6.07 -17.51 17.50
C ILE A 489 4.83 -18.22 18.06
N ASN A 490 4.04 -18.96 17.25
CA ASN A 490 2.81 -19.59 17.74
C ASN A 490 2.38 -20.92 17.10
N ASN A 491 3.21 -21.59 16.29
CA ASN A 491 2.98 -22.97 15.85
C ASN A 491 3.59 -23.98 16.80
N LEU A 492 3.26 -23.83 18.08
CA LEU A 492 2.86 -24.98 18.85
C LEU A 492 1.33 -24.90 18.94
N LYS A 493 0.63 -25.73 18.18
CA LYS A 493 -0.58 -26.35 18.74
C LYS A 493 -0.09 -27.16 19.93
N ASP A 494 0.15 -26.46 21.04
CA ASP A 494 0.62 -27.04 22.27
C ASP A 494 -0.61 -27.55 23.01
N PRO A 495 -0.82 -28.87 23.12
CA PRO A 495 -1.82 -29.40 24.04
C PRO A 495 -1.59 -28.88 25.47
N THR A 496 -0.37 -28.46 25.78
CA THR A 496 0.02 -27.95 27.09
C THR A 496 -0.40 -26.49 27.32
N ARG A 497 -0.48 -25.62 26.30
CA ARG A 497 -1.05 -24.25 26.45
C ARG A 497 -2.59 -24.27 26.56
N ALA A 498 -3.26 -25.15 25.82
CA ALA A 498 -4.70 -25.39 25.99
C ALA A 498 -5.04 -26.03 27.35
N ARG A 499 -4.16 -26.90 27.88
CA ARG A 499 -4.29 -27.46 29.25
C ARG A 499 -3.95 -26.44 30.34
N ALA A 500 -2.96 -25.57 30.13
CA ALA A 500 -2.63 -24.47 31.04
C ALA A 500 -3.78 -23.46 31.14
N ASN A 501 -4.39 -23.08 30.01
CA ASN A 501 -5.59 -22.25 29.99
C ASN A 501 -6.80 -22.94 30.64
N TRP A 502 -6.95 -24.26 30.48
CA TRP A 502 -8.00 -25.04 31.15
C TRP A 502 -7.78 -25.15 32.67
N ARG A 503 -6.53 -25.36 33.14
CA ARG A 503 -6.17 -25.41 34.57
C ARG A 503 -6.34 -24.04 35.23
N SER A 504 -5.84 -22.97 34.62
CA SER A 504 -6.01 -21.61 35.13
C SER A 504 -7.48 -21.20 35.18
N SER A 505 -8.27 -21.53 34.16
CA SER A 505 -9.73 -21.32 34.18
C SER A 505 -10.43 -22.13 35.29
N ARG A 506 -9.95 -23.34 35.60
CA ARG A 506 -10.49 -24.15 36.70
C ARG A 506 -10.12 -23.59 38.07
N GLU A 507 -8.89 -23.15 38.26
CA GLU A 507 -8.44 -22.47 39.47
C GLU A 507 -9.20 -21.16 39.69
N VAL A 508 -9.46 -20.38 38.64
CA VAL A 508 -10.32 -19.18 38.71
C VAL A 508 -11.73 -19.58 39.17
N LEU A 509 -12.34 -20.61 38.58
CA LEU A 509 -13.68 -21.11 38.96
C LEU A 509 -13.76 -21.63 40.40
N ASP A 510 -12.67 -22.20 40.93
CA ASP A 510 -12.60 -22.68 42.32
C ASP A 510 -12.24 -21.53 43.29
N MET A 511 -11.66 -20.43 42.81
CA MET A 511 -11.36 -19.20 43.56
C MET A 511 -12.50 -18.16 43.50
N VAL A 512 -13.52 -18.32 42.66
CA VAL A 512 -14.69 -17.43 42.68
C VAL A 512 -15.48 -17.65 43.97
N PHE A 513 -15.58 -16.61 44.79
CA PHE A 513 -16.39 -16.59 46.02
C PHE A 513 -17.43 -15.47 45.96
N ASP A 514 -18.47 -15.54 46.81
CA ASP A 514 -19.49 -14.49 46.92
C ASP A 514 -18.96 -13.28 47.70
N PRO A 515 -18.70 -12.12 47.05
CA PRO A 515 -18.13 -10.95 47.71
C PRO A 515 -19.12 -10.24 48.65
N GLU A 516 -20.42 -10.47 48.49
CA GLU A 516 -21.50 -9.75 49.19
C GLU A 516 -22.18 -10.61 50.28
N GLY A 517 -22.00 -11.94 50.23
CA GLY A 517 -22.33 -12.88 51.31
C GLY A 517 -23.78 -13.38 51.39
N ASP A 518 -24.63 -13.08 50.40
CA ASP A 518 -26.01 -13.60 50.28
C ASP A 518 -26.47 -13.79 48.81
N TYR A 519 -25.53 -13.98 47.89
CA TYR A 519 -25.75 -14.06 46.45
C TYR A 519 -25.78 -15.53 45.99
N TYR A 520 -26.91 -16.20 46.23
CA TYR A 520 -27.23 -17.59 45.83
C TYR A 520 -26.20 -18.65 46.28
N THR A 521 -26.52 -19.28 47.41
CA THR A 521 -25.72 -20.27 48.16
C THR A 521 -25.38 -21.55 47.37
N ASP A 522 -24.37 -21.49 46.50
CA ASP A 522 -23.69 -22.62 45.84
C ASP A 522 -24.24 -23.07 44.46
N LYS A 523 -23.82 -22.35 43.41
CA LYS A 523 -23.79 -22.77 41.98
C LYS A 523 -25.14 -23.22 41.40
N ILE A 524 -25.79 -22.32 40.65
CA ILE A 524 -26.96 -22.62 39.80
C ILE A 524 -26.59 -23.75 38.80
N LYS A 525 -27.01 -25.00 39.09
CA LYS A 525 -26.88 -26.20 38.20
C LYS A 525 -28.22 -26.71 37.62
N PRO A 526 -29.11 -25.86 37.08
CA PRO A 526 -30.31 -26.35 36.42
C PRO A 526 -29.95 -26.87 35.03
N ASN A 527 -30.75 -27.82 34.52
CA ASN A 527 -30.58 -28.33 33.16
C ASN A 527 -30.81 -27.24 32.09
N SER A 528 -31.53 -26.17 32.42
CA SER A 528 -31.70 -24.94 31.62
C SER A 528 -32.06 -23.75 32.53
N ILE A 529 -31.65 -22.53 32.15
CA ILE A 529 -32.01 -21.28 32.84
C ILE A 529 -32.79 -20.43 31.84
N ASP A 530 -34.10 -20.29 32.05
CA ASP A 530 -34.91 -19.30 31.34
C ASP A 530 -34.94 -18.01 32.17
N THR A 531 -34.38 -16.91 31.64
CA THR A 531 -34.36 -15.60 32.29
C THR A 531 -34.58 -14.47 31.29
N LEU A 532 -35.22 -13.38 31.74
CA LEU A 532 -35.40 -12.16 30.94
C LEU A 532 -34.09 -11.39 30.75
N ALA A 533 -33.19 -11.48 31.74
CA ALA A 533 -31.85 -10.91 31.69
C ALA A 533 -30.93 -11.68 32.65
N LEU A 534 -29.68 -11.85 32.24
CA LEU A 534 -28.60 -12.42 33.04
C LEU A 534 -27.55 -11.33 33.25
N SER A 535 -27.30 -10.95 34.51
CA SER A 535 -26.19 -10.08 34.88
C SER A 535 -25.18 -10.90 35.66
N VAL A 536 -23.92 -10.90 35.21
CA VAL A 536 -22.80 -11.61 35.81
C VAL A 536 -21.80 -10.57 36.31
N GLY A 537 -21.49 -10.60 37.61
CA GLY A 537 -20.67 -9.62 38.30
C GLY A 537 -21.37 -9.06 39.56
N ALA A 538 -20.62 -8.78 40.62
CA ALA A 538 -21.15 -8.24 41.88
C ALA A 538 -21.11 -6.71 41.92
N LYS A 539 -21.87 -6.09 42.86
CA LYS A 539 -21.87 -4.63 43.05
C LYS A 539 -20.46 -4.11 43.36
N SER A 540 -19.73 -4.78 44.25
CA SER A 540 -18.32 -4.51 44.59
C SER A 540 -17.31 -4.70 43.45
N MET A 541 -17.71 -5.30 42.33
CA MET A 541 -16.86 -5.50 41.16
C MET A 541 -17.08 -4.41 40.09
N GLN A 542 -18.00 -3.47 40.32
CA GLN A 542 -18.30 -2.38 39.39
C GLN A 542 -17.30 -1.24 39.52
N PHE A 543 -16.06 -1.49 39.14
CA PHE A 543 -15.00 -0.49 39.11
C PHE A 543 -14.13 -0.61 37.87
N GLY A 544 -13.54 0.51 37.45
CA GLY A 544 -12.53 0.57 36.41
C GLY A 544 -11.16 0.91 36.98
N LEU A 545 -10.12 0.30 36.40
CA LEU A 545 -8.72 0.63 36.69
C LEU A 545 -8.16 1.47 35.55
N THR A 546 -7.68 2.68 35.85
CA THR A 546 -7.07 3.59 34.88
C THR A 546 -5.57 3.72 35.16
N ASN A 547 -4.76 3.57 34.11
CA ASN A 547 -3.29 3.61 34.16
C ASN A 547 -2.64 2.56 35.07
N THR A 548 -3.38 1.53 35.48
CA THR A 548 -2.87 0.42 36.31
C THR A 548 -2.37 -0.71 35.43
N VAL A 549 -1.15 -1.19 35.67
CA VAL A 549 -0.52 -2.25 34.88
C VAL A 549 0.01 -3.32 35.82
N PHE A 550 -0.35 -4.58 35.59
CA PHE A 550 0.20 -5.74 36.28
C PHE A 550 1.26 -6.43 35.42
N GLN A 551 2.42 -6.69 36.00
CA GLN A 551 3.54 -7.40 35.37
C GLN A 551 3.86 -8.65 36.20
N PRO A 552 3.10 -9.75 36.03
CA PRO A 552 3.47 -11.03 36.62
C PRO A 552 4.75 -11.55 35.96
N ASN A 553 5.53 -12.35 36.69
CA ASN A 553 6.81 -12.90 36.23
C ASN A 553 7.87 -11.80 35.92
N TYR A 554 7.89 -10.73 36.71
CA TYR A 554 8.74 -9.56 36.47
C TYR A 554 10.23 -9.94 36.44
N ASN A 555 10.98 -9.39 35.47
CA ASN A 555 12.37 -9.74 35.17
C ASN A 555 12.61 -11.25 34.94
N GLY A 556 11.60 -11.99 34.47
CA GLY A 556 11.67 -13.43 34.25
C GLY A 556 11.57 -14.27 35.53
N ASN A 557 11.39 -13.64 36.70
CA ASN A 557 11.17 -14.37 37.94
C ASN A 557 9.68 -14.64 38.15
N LYS A 558 9.29 -15.90 37.97
CA LYS A 558 7.91 -16.39 38.09
C LYS A 558 7.19 -16.11 39.42
N ASN A 559 7.93 -15.77 40.47
CA ASN A 559 7.37 -15.44 41.78
C ASN A 559 7.40 -13.94 42.09
N VAL A 560 7.94 -13.09 41.22
CA VAL A 560 7.90 -11.64 41.42
C VAL A 560 6.79 -11.03 40.57
N VAL A 561 5.93 -10.25 41.22
CA VAL A 561 4.89 -9.47 40.54
C VAL A 561 5.17 -8.00 40.81
N LYS A 562 5.30 -7.21 39.75
CA LYS A 562 5.36 -5.76 39.83
C LYS A 562 4.05 -5.18 39.32
N TRP A 563 3.58 -4.10 39.91
CA TRP A 563 2.47 -3.34 39.36
C TRP A 563 2.77 -1.85 39.36
N GLN A 564 2.32 -1.19 38.30
CA GLN A 564 2.11 0.23 38.28
C GLN A 564 0.71 0.49 38.84
N GLY A 565 0.64 1.33 39.86
CA GLY A 565 -0.59 1.86 40.42
C GLY A 565 -1.31 2.76 39.42
N GLY A 566 -2.25 3.56 39.88
CA GLY A 566 -3.12 4.32 39.00
C GLY A 566 -4.35 4.81 39.74
N VAL A 567 -5.51 4.78 39.11
CA VAL A 567 -6.76 5.18 39.75
C VAL A 567 -7.79 4.06 39.63
N LEU A 568 -8.29 3.59 40.76
CA LEU A 568 -9.50 2.76 40.81
C LEU A 568 -10.70 3.68 40.97
N THR A 569 -11.66 3.61 40.05
CA THR A 569 -12.94 4.33 40.15
C THR A 569 -14.08 3.33 40.26
N HIS A 570 -14.76 3.35 41.40
CA HIS A 570 -15.90 2.48 41.67
C HIS A 570 -17.20 3.21 41.41
N TYR A 571 -18.08 2.59 40.61
CA TYR A 571 -19.26 3.25 40.05
C TYR A 571 -20.50 3.18 40.95
N THR A 572 -20.59 2.17 41.82
CA THR A 572 -21.83 1.87 42.55
C THR A 572 -21.69 1.74 44.07
N ILE A 573 -20.49 1.91 44.64
CA ILE A 573 -20.25 1.77 46.09
C ILE A 573 -20.93 2.89 46.88
N ASN A 574 -21.06 4.07 46.26
CA ASN A 574 -21.91 5.17 46.70
C ASN A 574 -23.02 5.35 45.65
N GLU A 575 -24.26 5.48 46.10
CA GLU A 575 -25.45 5.52 45.25
C GLU A 575 -25.64 6.85 44.51
N GLU A 576 -24.97 7.92 44.97
CA GLU A 576 -25.12 9.27 44.41
C GLU A 576 -24.00 9.64 43.42
N THR A 577 -22.77 9.17 43.66
CA THR A 577 -21.59 9.53 42.85
C THR A 577 -20.53 8.43 42.84
N ALA A 578 -19.80 8.29 41.73
CA ALA A 578 -18.62 7.42 41.67
C ALA A 578 -17.51 7.89 42.63
N VAL A 579 -16.80 6.94 43.23
CA VAL A 579 -15.71 7.20 44.19
C VAL A 579 -14.40 6.67 43.63
N SER A 580 -13.33 7.46 43.76
CA SER A 580 -12.02 7.12 43.19
C SER A 580 -10.92 7.07 44.26
N TRP A 581 -10.01 6.11 44.10
CA TRP A 581 -8.80 5.95 44.92
C TRP A 581 -7.55 5.93 44.05
N VAL A 582 -6.50 6.60 44.51
CA VAL A 582 -5.17 6.56 43.91
C VAL A 582 -4.44 5.33 44.45
N LEU A 583 -4.19 4.38 43.56
CA LEU A 583 -3.45 3.15 43.84
C LEU A 583 -1.94 3.42 43.76
N ALA A 584 -1.19 3.02 44.78
CA ALA A 584 0.26 3.10 44.78
C ALA A 584 0.93 2.00 43.94
N ASP A 585 2.04 2.34 43.29
CA ASP A 585 2.95 1.38 42.67
C ASP A 585 3.51 0.41 43.70
N GLY A 586 3.87 -0.79 43.27
CA GLY A 586 4.47 -1.77 44.18
C GLY A 586 5.02 -3.00 43.52
N GLN A 587 5.63 -3.84 44.35
CA GLN A 587 6.20 -5.12 43.95
C GLN A 587 6.11 -6.09 45.13
N ILE A 588 5.84 -7.36 44.84
CA ILE A 588 5.82 -8.43 45.83
C ILE A 588 6.50 -9.69 45.28
N THR A 589 7.12 -10.46 46.18
CA THR A 589 7.62 -11.81 45.90
C THR A 589 6.68 -12.82 46.56
N LEU A 590 6.07 -13.68 45.76
CA LEU A 590 5.16 -14.75 46.18
C LEU A 590 5.95 -15.96 46.69
N ALA A 591 5.45 -16.60 47.74
CA ALA A 591 6.26 -17.49 48.57
C ALA A 591 6.44 -18.92 48.03
N LYS A 592 5.48 -19.47 47.27
CA LYS A 592 5.57 -20.82 46.70
C LYS A 592 4.90 -20.97 45.34
N ASP A 593 5.47 -21.84 44.51
CA ASP A 593 5.05 -22.13 43.14
C ASP A 593 3.64 -22.74 43.05
N ASP A 594 3.25 -23.58 44.01
CA ASP A 594 1.96 -24.30 44.04
C ASP A 594 0.78 -23.45 44.53
N ASP A 595 1.05 -22.25 45.03
CA ASP A 595 0.03 -21.37 45.60
C ASP A 595 -0.56 -20.41 44.57
N ALA A 596 -1.89 -20.27 44.53
CA ALA A 596 -2.58 -19.16 43.88
C ALA A 596 -2.91 -18.04 44.89
N TYR A 597 -3.06 -16.81 44.41
CA TYR A 597 -3.34 -15.65 45.26
C TYR A 597 -4.47 -14.79 44.67
N TYR A 598 -5.32 -14.25 45.54
CA TYR A 598 -6.26 -13.19 45.22
C TYR A 598 -5.54 -11.86 45.09
N ILE A 599 -6.03 -11.02 44.17
CA ILE A 599 -5.59 -9.65 43.96
C ILE A 599 -6.72 -8.73 44.44
N TYR A 600 -6.46 -7.93 45.47
CA TYR A 600 -7.40 -6.92 45.96
C TYR A 600 -6.81 -5.52 45.84
N ALA A 601 -7.68 -4.54 45.56
CA ALA A 601 -7.44 -3.15 45.88
C ALA A 601 -7.92 -2.89 47.31
N LYS A 602 -6.98 -2.60 48.21
CA LYS A 602 -7.25 -2.14 49.57
C LYS A 602 -7.36 -0.61 49.57
N CYS A 603 -8.57 -0.10 49.71
CA CYS A 603 -8.91 1.31 49.55
C CYS A 603 -9.46 1.91 50.85
N GLU A 604 -9.07 3.12 51.23
CA GLU A 604 -9.55 3.76 52.46
C GLU A 604 -11.05 4.10 52.39
N LYS A 605 -11.83 3.75 53.42
CA LYS A 605 -13.24 4.18 53.51
C LYS A 605 -13.37 5.69 53.75
N VAL A 606 -12.38 6.27 54.45
CA VAL A 606 -12.26 7.70 54.73
C VAL A 606 -10.93 8.18 54.17
N GLY A 607 -10.93 8.61 52.91
CA GLY A 607 -9.73 9.02 52.19
C GLY A 607 -9.82 8.68 50.70
N GLN A 608 -8.74 8.92 49.97
CA GLN A 608 -8.61 8.60 48.53
C GLN A 608 -7.35 7.75 48.26
N ALA A 609 -6.67 7.23 49.28
CA ALA A 609 -5.52 6.37 49.08
C ALA A 609 -5.94 4.90 48.92
N GLY A 610 -5.24 4.17 48.05
CA GLY A 610 -5.38 2.73 47.92
C GLY A 610 -4.06 2.04 47.61
N THR A 611 -4.01 0.75 47.87
CA THR A 611 -2.86 -0.10 47.54
C THR A 611 -3.34 -1.45 47.02
N ILE A 612 -2.53 -2.11 46.20
CA ILE A 612 -2.81 -3.46 45.71
C ILE A 612 -2.18 -4.47 46.66
N ILE A 613 -2.95 -5.49 47.03
CA ILE A 613 -2.48 -6.59 47.87
C ILE A 613 -2.69 -7.94 47.19
N PHE A 614 -1.76 -8.85 47.43
CA PHE A 614 -1.81 -10.25 46.99
C PHE A 614 -1.92 -11.13 48.24
N THR A 615 -2.99 -11.88 48.36
CA THR A 615 -3.29 -12.66 49.58
C THR A 615 -3.93 -14.00 49.23
N LYS A 616 -3.77 -14.99 50.11
CA LYS A 616 -4.49 -16.27 50.01
C LYS A 616 -5.83 -16.23 50.74
N GLU A 617 -6.01 -15.27 51.63
CA GLU A 617 -7.22 -15.10 52.41
C GLU A 617 -8.28 -14.39 51.55
N GLN A 618 -9.52 -14.84 51.68
CA GLN A 618 -10.66 -14.16 51.08
C GLN A 618 -11.05 -12.98 51.98
N HIS A 619 -11.29 -11.83 51.37
CA HIS A 619 -11.81 -10.65 52.06
C HIS A 619 -13.11 -10.26 51.37
N LYS A 620 -14.21 -10.12 52.13
CA LYS A 620 -15.38 -9.44 51.60
C LYS A 620 -15.10 -7.95 51.50
N VAL A 621 -15.88 -7.27 50.67
CA VAL A 621 -15.66 -5.86 50.35
C VAL A 621 -15.60 -4.98 51.59
N ASP A 622 -16.38 -5.28 52.63
CA ASP A 622 -16.56 -4.45 53.83
C ASP A 622 -16.03 -5.08 55.14
N ASP A 623 -15.25 -6.17 55.05
CA ASP A 623 -14.80 -6.93 56.24
C ASP A 623 -13.83 -6.16 57.16
N ASP A 624 -13.20 -5.09 56.68
CA ASP A 624 -12.29 -4.24 57.46
C ASP A 624 -12.99 -2.92 57.83
N ALA A 625 -12.91 -2.51 59.10
CA ALA A 625 -13.56 -1.29 59.58
C ALA A 625 -13.10 -0.01 58.87
N ASN A 626 -11.86 0.04 58.37
CA ASN A 626 -11.23 1.23 57.80
C ASN A 626 -11.01 1.15 56.29
N TYR A 627 -11.07 -0.05 55.69
CA TYR A 627 -10.75 -0.25 54.29
C TYR A 627 -11.82 -1.06 53.54
N TYR A 628 -12.06 -0.69 52.29
CA TYR A 628 -12.69 -1.56 51.32
C TYR A 628 -11.66 -2.49 50.68
N HIS A 629 -12.02 -3.75 50.46
CA HIS A 629 -11.22 -4.71 49.70
C HIS A 629 -11.94 -5.07 48.40
N PHE A 630 -11.62 -4.37 47.31
CA PHE A 630 -12.21 -4.63 46.01
C PHE A 630 -11.46 -5.76 45.30
N TRP A 631 -12.17 -6.83 44.95
CA TRP A 631 -11.56 -7.97 44.29
C TRP A 631 -11.31 -7.67 42.81
N ILE A 632 -10.02 -7.66 42.43
CA ILE A 632 -9.56 -7.37 41.06
C ILE A 632 -9.47 -8.66 40.23
N GLY A 633 -8.99 -9.74 40.84
CA GLY A 633 -8.74 -10.97 40.11
C GLY A 633 -7.88 -11.95 40.89
N VAL A 634 -7.27 -12.87 40.16
CA VAL A 634 -6.39 -13.89 40.73
C VAL A 634 -5.09 -13.98 39.94
N ILE A 635 -4.03 -14.34 40.65
CA ILE A 635 -2.79 -14.83 40.05
C ILE A 635 -2.67 -16.32 40.35
N ASN A 636 -2.55 -17.12 39.30
CA ASN A 636 -2.53 -18.57 39.38
C ASN A 636 -1.23 -19.09 39.99
N SER A 637 -1.24 -20.38 40.36
CA SER A 637 -0.02 -21.14 40.64
C SER A 637 0.94 -21.11 39.44
N VAL A 638 2.22 -21.38 39.68
CA VAL A 638 3.22 -21.49 38.61
C VAL A 638 2.86 -22.67 37.74
N ASP A 639 2.62 -22.42 36.46
CA ASP A 639 2.35 -23.48 35.51
C ASP A 639 3.58 -24.39 35.38
N ILE A 640 3.33 -25.70 35.51
CA ILE A 640 4.39 -26.71 35.55
C ILE A 640 5.14 -26.78 34.23
N GLU A 641 4.50 -26.45 33.11
CA GLU A 641 5.04 -26.57 31.77
C GLU A 641 5.63 -25.23 31.30
N LEU A 642 4.89 -24.13 31.47
CA LEU A 642 5.32 -22.78 31.07
C LEU A 642 6.31 -22.13 32.05
N LYS A 643 6.46 -22.70 33.27
CA LYS A 643 7.30 -22.18 34.36
C LYS A 643 7.00 -20.72 34.73
N ALA A 644 5.79 -20.26 34.46
CA ALA A 644 5.32 -18.89 34.68
C ALA A 644 3.92 -18.88 35.30
N ARG A 645 3.54 -17.77 35.95
CA ARG A 645 2.21 -17.52 36.48
C ARG A 645 1.35 -16.79 35.46
N SER A 646 0.08 -17.17 35.40
CA SER A 646 -0.95 -16.43 34.66
C SER A 646 -1.72 -15.52 35.61
N ILE A 647 -2.22 -14.40 35.09
CA ILE A 647 -3.09 -13.47 35.80
C ILE A 647 -4.46 -13.46 35.11
N ALA A 648 -5.53 -13.55 35.90
CA ALA A 648 -6.90 -13.47 35.42
C ALA A 648 -7.62 -12.33 36.16
N LEU A 649 -7.97 -11.29 35.43
CA LEU A 649 -8.72 -10.14 35.94
C LEU A 649 -10.20 -10.44 35.83
N THR A 650 -10.95 -10.25 36.91
CA THR A 650 -12.36 -10.66 37.01
C THR A 650 -13.31 -9.50 37.32
N TYR A 651 -12.80 -8.29 37.54
CA TYR A 651 -13.62 -7.10 37.81
C TYR A 651 -14.47 -6.68 36.60
N GLY A 652 -15.54 -5.93 36.85
CA GLY A 652 -16.52 -5.50 35.87
C GLY A 652 -17.83 -6.29 35.91
N PHE A 653 -18.61 -6.22 34.81
CA PHE A 653 -19.82 -7.03 34.63
C PHE A 653 -20.06 -7.41 33.19
N THR A 654 -20.80 -8.50 33.01
CA THR A 654 -21.43 -8.89 31.76
C THR A 654 -22.95 -8.85 31.94
N MET A 655 -23.66 -8.11 31.10
CA MET A 655 -25.12 -8.13 31.05
C MET A 655 -25.60 -8.70 29.72
N VAL A 656 -26.36 -9.79 29.80
CA VAL A 656 -27.05 -10.42 28.67
C VAL A 656 -28.55 -10.23 28.85
N ASN A 657 -29.25 -9.77 27.82
CA ASN A 657 -30.72 -9.81 27.79
C ASN A 657 -31.19 -10.25 26.40
N GLY A 658 -32.51 -10.26 26.17
CA GLY A 658 -33.09 -10.66 24.89
C GLY A 658 -32.65 -9.81 23.66
N ARG A 659 -31.91 -8.70 23.85
CA ARG A 659 -31.47 -7.80 22.79
C ARG A 659 -29.95 -7.64 22.67
N PHE A 660 -29.19 -7.66 23.77
CA PHE A 660 -27.77 -7.35 23.76
C PHE A 660 -26.96 -8.19 24.74
N ILE A 661 -25.65 -8.24 24.47
CA ILE A 661 -24.59 -8.62 25.40
C ILE A 661 -23.72 -7.39 25.59
N LYS A 662 -23.62 -6.90 26.83
CA LYS A 662 -22.65 -5.88 27.24
C LYS A 662 -21.58 -6.58 28.06
N THR A 663 -20.35 -6.61 27.57
CA THR A 663 -19.22 -7.28 28.20
C THR A 663 -17.94 -6.61 27.71
N GLY A 664 -16.82 -6.78 28.42
CA GLY A 664 -15.53 -6.25 27.97
C GLY A 664 -14.96 -7.02 26.78
N ARG A 665 -14.90 -8.36 26.89
CA ARG A 665 -14.35 -9.23 25.84
C ARG A 665 -15.15 -10.52 25.69
N ILE A 666 -15.24 -11.02 24.46
CA ILE A 666 -15.73 -12.36 24.11
C ILE A 666 -14.57 -13.08 23.43
N GLU A 667 -14.10 -14.21 23.95
CA GLU A 667 -12.94 -14.90 23.40
C GLU A 667 -13.08 -16.42 23.37
N SER A 668 -12.31 -17.05 22.49
CA SER A 668 -12.17 -18.50 22.42
C SER A 668 -11.40 -19.04 23.62
N ALA A 669 -11.54 -20.33 23.93
CA ALA A 669 -10.89 -20.96 25.08
C ALA A 669 -9.34 -20.89 25.06
N ASP A 670 -8.76 -20.72 23.88
CA ASP A 670 -7.32 -20.53 23.68
C ASP A 670 -6.91 -19.04 23.60
N GLY A 671 -7.87 -18.11 23.66
CA GLY A 671 -7.69 -16.66 23.57
C GLY A 671 -7.32 -16.14 22.18
N THR A 672 -7.24 -17.00 21.16
CA THR A 672 -6.70 -16.63 19.83
C THR A 672 -7.72 -15.92 18.94
N THR A 673 -9.00 -16.14 19.17
CA THR A 673 -10.09 -15.47 18.45
C THR A 673 -10.98 -14.74 19.45
N TYR A 674 -11.18 -13.44 19.26
CA TYR A 674 -11.88 -12.61 20.22
C TYR A 674 -12.56 -11.40 19.60
N PHE A 675 -13.53 -10.88 20.34
CA PHE A 675 -14.17 -9.59 20.16
C PHE A 675 -13.88 -8.80 21.43
N ASP A 676 -12.93 -7.88 21.35
CA ASP A 676 -12.58 -6.95 22.42
C ASP A 676 -13.42 -5.69 22.26
N LEU A 677 -14.49 -5.60 23.05
CA LEU A 677 -15.48 -4.53 22.97
C LEU A 677 -15.02 -3.28 23.73
N ASP A 678 -14.06 -3.41 24.63
CA ASP A 678 -13.44 -2.28 25.33
C ASP A 678 -12.50 -1.50 24.39
N ASN A 679 -11.74 -2.23 23.55
CA ASN A 679 -10.79 -1.64 22.59
C ASN A 679 -11.34 -1.53 21.15
N SER A 680 -12.58 -1.95 20.90
CA SER A 680 -13.21 -1.98 19.57
C SER A 680 -12.42 -2.80 18.54
N GLU A 681 -11.91 -3.96 18.94
CA GLU A 681 -11.05 -4.84 18.14
C GLU A 681 -11.67 -6.23 17.96
N ILE A 682 -11.54 -6.81 16.76
CA ILE A 682 -11.85 -8.22 16.49
C ILE A 682 -10.56 -8.89 16.05
N GLY A 683 -10.11 -9.90 16.80
CA GLY A 683 -8.86 -10.63 16.55
C GLY A 683 -9.10 -12.11 16.28
N GLY A 684 -8.15 -12.75 15.57
CA GLY A 684 -8.19 -14.16 15.22
C GLY A 684 -8.67 -14.46 13.79
N ARG A 685 -8.93 -15.74 13.49
CA ARG A 685 -9.35 -16.16 12.14
C ARG A 685 -10.83 -15.89 11.92
N ILE A 686 -11.15 -14.75 11.31
CA ILE A 686 -12.52 -14.37 10.95
C ILE A 686 -12.80 -14.72 9.48
N VAL A 687 -13.84 -15.51 9.24
CA VAL A 687 -14.27 -15.91 7.88
C VAL A 687 -15.72 -15.49 7.64
N PHE A 688 -16.00 -14.97 6.46
CA PHE A 688 -17.34 -14.61 6.00
C PHE A 688 -17.82 -15.66 5.00
N THR A 689 -19.03 -16.16 5.18
CA THR A 689 -19.61 -17.12 4.22
C THR A 689 -20.42 -16.35 3.19
N SER A 690 -20.00 -16.41 1.92
CA SER A 690 -20.74 -15.83 0.79
C SER A 690 -20.98 -16.93 -0.24
N ASN A 691 -22.24 -17.16 -0.63
CA ASN A 691 -22.64 -18.18 -1.60
C ASN A 691 -22.16 -19.62 -1.28
N GLY A 692 -21.99 -19.96 0.00
CA GLY A 692 -21.57 -21.29 0.44
C GLY A 692 -20.05 -21.50 0.49
N GLU A 693 -19.25 -20.50 0.14
CA GLU A 693 -17.79 -20.52 0.30
C GLU A 693 -17.36 -19.63 1.47
N GLN A 694 -16.40 -20.13 2.26
CA GLN A 694 -15.75 -19.36 3.32
C GLN A 694 -14.67 -18.48 2.71
N LYS A 695 -14.79 -17.16 2.86
CA LYS A 695 -13.81 -16.19 2.38
C LYS A 695 -13.28 -15.32 3.52
N THR A 696 -11.99 -15.03 3.52
CA THR A 696 -11.40 -14.04 4.43
C THR A 696 -11.60 -12.62 3.88
N LEU A 697 -11.33 -11.60 4.70
CA LEU A 697 -11.47 -10.21 4.28
C LEU A 697 -10.48 -9.85 3.15
N GLU A 698 -9.32 -10.48 3.16
CA GLU A 698 -8.25 -10.34 2.16
C GLU A 698 -8.65 -10.95 0.83
N GLN A 699 -9.33 -12.10 0.83
CA GLN A 699 -9.83 -12.74 -0.40
C GLN A 699 -10.93 -11.91 -1.06
N LEU A 700 -11.83 -11.32 -0.26
CA LEU A 700 -12.82 -10.36 -0.77
C LEU A 700 -12.14 -9.08 -1.30
N GLY A 701 -11.03 -8.66 -0.69
CA GLY A 701 -10.21 -7.56 -1.18
C GLY A 701 -9.53 -7.86 -2.52
N ALA A 702 -8.98 -9.07 -2.68
CA ALA A 702 -8.31 -9.53 -3.89
C ALA A 702 -9.25 -9.58 -5.11
N GLU A 703 -10.48 -10.07 -4.95
CA GLU A 703 -11.49 -10.09 -6.03
C GLU A 703 -11.86 -8.67 -6.49
N SER A 704 -11.86 -7.70 -5.58
CA SER A 704 -12.05 -6.28 -5.93
C SER A 704 -10.82 -5.66 -6.62
N LEU A 705 -9.62 -6.19 -6.39
CA LEU A 705 -8.37 -5.73 -6.99
C LEU A 705 -8.20 -6.28 -8.42
N GLU A 706 -8.55 -7.54 -8.69
CA GLU A 706 -8.51 -8.11 -10.04
C GLU A 706 -9.40 -7.35 -11.03
N SER A 707 -10.57 -6.89 -10.58
CA SER A 707 -11.45 -6.06 -11.40
C SER A 707 -10.85 -4.68 -11.71
N LYS A 708 -10.04 -4.12 -10.80
CA LYS A 708 -9.30 -2.87 -11.04
C LYS A 708 -8.09 -3.08 -11.95
N ASP A 709 -7.42 -4.23 -11.83
CA ASP A 709 -6.24 -4.58 -12.61
C ASP A 709 -6.57 -4.77 -14.10
N PHE A 710 -7.72 -5.38 -14.41
CA PHE A 710 -8.22 -5.46 -15.78
C PHE A 710 -8.48 -4.08 -16.40
N ILE A 711 -9.09 -3.16 -15.64
CA ILE A 711 -9.42 -1.80 -16.09
C ILE A 711 -8.16 -0.94 -16.26
N ASN A 712 -7.20 -1.04 -15.33
CA ASN A 712 -6.04 -0.15 -15.30
C ASN A 712 -4.87 -0.66 -16.16
N ASN A 713 -4.72 -1.97 -16.34
CA ASN A 713 -3.52 -2.54 -16.98
C ASN A 713 -3.81 -3.28 -18.29
N THR A 714 -5.00 -3.89 -18.44
CA THR A 714 -5.30 -4.68 -19.64
C THR A 714 -6.04 -3.85 -20.70
N LEU A 715 -7.03 -3.06 -20.28
CA LEU A 715 -7.84 -2.24 -21.16
C LEU A 715 -7.04 -1.15 -21.92
N PRO A 716 -6.07 -0.44 -21.29
CA PRO A 716 -5.27 0.57 -22.00
C PRO A 716 -4.33 -0.02 -23.06
N GLY A 717 -3.80 -1.23 -22.84
CA GLY A 717 -2.96 -1.93 -23.82
C GLY A 717 -3.74 -2.29 -25.09
N LEU A 718 -4.96 -2.82 -24.92
CA LEU A 718 -5.87 -3.10 -26.03
C LEU A 718 -6.25 -1.82 -26.80
N LEU A 719 -6.49 -0.71 -26.10
CA LEU A 719 -6.79 0.58 -26.72
C LEU A 719 -5.57 1.14 -27.48
N SER A 720 -4.36 0.97 -26.95
CA SER A 720 -3.11 1.38 -27.61
C SER A 720 -2.82 0.57 -28.88
N GLU A 721 -3.11 -0.73 -28.89
CA GLU A 721 -2.96 -1.58 -30.07
C GLU A 721 -3.96 -1.19 -31.18
N ILE A 722 -5.18 -0.81 -30.79
CA ILE A 722 -6.20 -0.27 -31.71
C ILE A 722 -5.76 1.11 -32.24
N GLN A 723 -5.15 1.96 -31.41
CA GLN A 723 -4.67 3.28 -31.81
C GLN A 723 -3.45 3.20 -32.76
N ALA A 724 -2.53 2.27 -32.54
CA ALA A 724 -1.40 2.03 -33.44
C ALA A 724 -1.82 1.48 -34.81
N GLN A 725 -2.96 0.78 -34.91
CA GLN A 725 -3.57 0.39 -36.19
C GLN A 725 -4.24 1.59 -36.90
N LEU A 726 -4.64 2.62 -36.17
CA LEU A 726 -5.22 3.86 -36.71
C LEU A 726 -4.15 4.82 -37.27
N ASP A 727 -2.95 4.85 -36.69
CA ASP A 727 -1.84 5.74 -37.12
C ASP A 727 -1.23 5.39 -38.50
N GLY A 728 -1.64 4.29 -39.12
CA GLY A 728 -1.30 3.92 -40.50
C GLY A 728 -2.33 4.33 -41.56
N GLN A 729 -3.27 5.22 -41.23
CA GLN A 729 -4.31 5.62 -42.17
C GLN A 729 -3.80 6.57 -43.26
N ILE A 730 -4.08 6.18 -44.51
CA ILE A 730 -4.00 7.02 -45.72
C ILE A 730 -4.88 8.26 -45.49
N GLU A 731 -4.28 9.45 -45.41
CA GLU A 731 -5.03 10.70 -45.35
C GLU A 731 -5.59 11.06 -46.74
N GLN A 732 -6.78 11.66 -46.76
CA GLN A 732 -7.46 12.07 -47.99
C GLN A 732 -7.65 13.59 -47.98
N PHE A 733 -7.04 14.26 -48.96
CA PHE A 733 -7.12 15.70 -49.15
C PHE A 733 -8.08 16.04 -50.29
N PHE A 734 -8.87 17.10 -50.12
CA PHE A 734 -9.87 17.55 -51.10
C PHE A 734 -9.67 19.03 -51.40
N ASP A 735 -9.31 19.35 -52.64
CA ASP A 735 -9.05 20.73 -53.06
C ASP A 735 -9.41 20.92 -54.55
N THR A 736 -9.35 22.14 -55.07
CA THR A 736 -9.79 22.45 -56.45
C THR A 736 -8.66 22.46 -57.49
N TYR A 737 -7.45 22.03 -57.14
CA TYR A 737 -6.26 22.07 -58.00
C TYR A 737 -5.55 20.71 -58.10
N ASP A 738 -4.68 20.53 -59.10
CA ASP A 738 -3.84 19.33 -59.18
C ASP A 738 -2.66 19.47 -58.17
N PRO A 739 -2.40 18.44 -57.33
CA PRO A 739 -1.39 18.52 -56.29
C PRO A 739 0.02 18.48 -56.89
N THR A 740 0.91 19.29 -56.34
CA THR A 740 2.34 19.33 -56.65
C THR A 740 3.12 19.23 -55.33
N LEU A 741 4.45 19.26 -55.38
CA LEU A 741 5.27 19.35 -54.16
C LEU A 741 5.29 20.76 -53.57
N ASP A 742 4.83 21.76 -54.33
CA ASP A 742 4.97 23.18 -54.00
C ASP A 742 3.64 23.79 -53.51
N ASN A 743 2.55 23.04 -53.53
CA ASN A 743 1.25 23.43 -52.98
C ASN A 743 0.81 22.47 -51.85
N ALA A 744 -0.12 22.93 -51.02
CA ALA A 744 -0.63 22.14 -49.91
C ALA A 744 -1.34 20.87 -50.44
N PRO A 745 -1.26 19.73 -49.74
CA PRO A 745 -0.59 19.55 -48.44
C PRO A 745 0.94 19.34 -48.54
N ALA A 746 1.46 18.98 -49.72
CA ALA A 746 2.85 18.54 -49.85
C ALA A 746 3.90 19.64 -49.67
N SER A 747 3.51 20.92 -49.83
CA SER A 747 4.36 22.08 -49.53
C SER A 747 4.80 22.13 -48.07
N GLU A 748 4.05 21.51 -47.16
CA GLU A 748 4.37 21.48 -45.72
C GLU A 748 5.32 20.32 -45.36
N TRP A 749 5.52 19.37 -46.27
CA TRP A 749 6.38 18.20 -46.08
C TRP A 749 7.83 18.53 -46.45
N ILE A 750 8.41 19.48 -45.72
CA ILE A 750 9.71 20.09 -46.05
C ILE A 750 10.92 19.19 -45.80
N THR A 751 10.76 18.07 -45.09
CA THR A 751 11.82 17.08 -44.83
C THR A 751 11.51 15.75 -45.51
N SER A 752 12.55 14.98 -45.84
CA SER A 752 12.37 13.61 -46.35
C SER A 752 11.57 12.74 -45.37
N GLU A 753 11.75 12.91 -44.07
CA GLU A 753 10.99 12.20 -43.03
C GLU A 753 9.49 12.54 -43.06
N LEU A 754 9.13 13.81 -43.28
CA LEU A 754 7.73 14.19 -43.46
C LEU A 754 7.15 13.55 -44.72
N LYS A 755 7.86 13.60 -45.85
CA LYS A 755 7.41 12.98 -47.11
C LYS A 755 7.23 11.46 -47.00
N GLU A 756 8.04 10.77 -46.20
CA GLU A 756 7.89 9.33 -45.95
C GLU A 756 6.62 9.01 -45.15
N ASN A 757 6.22 9.85 -44.19
CA ASN A 757 4.99 9.65 -43.40
C ASN A 757 3.71 9.77 -44.24
N HIS A 758 3.77 10.51 -45.35
CA HIS A 758 2.64 10.77 -46.23
C HIS A 758 2.62 9.85 -47.46
N LEU A 759 3.48 8.83 -47.51
CA LEU A 759 3.46 7.86 -48.61
C LEU A 759 2.18 7.05 -48.60
N GLY A 760 1.46 7.08 -49.73
CA GLY A 760 0.17 6.42 -49.88
C GLY A 760 -1.03 7.34 -49.73
N ASP A 761 -0.85 8.56 -49.20
CA ASP A 761 -1.90 9.57 -49.07
C ASP A 761 -2.55 9.88 -50.42
N LEU A 762 -3.85 10.21 -50.38
CA LEU A 762 -4.66 10.47 -51.55
C LEU A 762 -5.05 11.95 -51.60
N PHE A 763 -5.06 12.50 -52.81
CA PHE A 763 -5.51 13.85 -53.07
C PHE A 763 -6.55 13.84 -54.19
N TYR A 764 -7.72 14.40 -53.92
CA TYR A 764 -8.81 14.52 -54.88
C TYR A 764 -8.96 15.97 -55.33
N ASN A 765 -8.78 16.19 -56.64
CA ASN A 765 -9.13 17.46 -57.26
C ASN A 765 -10.65 17.50 -57.51
N THR A 766 -11.36 18.31 -56.74
CA THR A 766 -12.82 18.47 -56.79
C THR A 766 -13.34 19.15 -58.06
N ASP A 767 -12.52 19.93 -58.77
CA ASP A 767 -12.90 20.60 -60.03
C ASP A 767 -12.73 19.67 -61.24
N THR A 768 -11.67 18.87 -61.26
CA THR A 768 -11.34 18.00 -62.41
C THR A 768 -11.73 16.54 -62.20
N GLY A 769 -12.04 16.14 -60.96
CA GLY A 769 -12.38 14.77 -60.57
C GLY A 769 -11.20 13.79 -60.54
N LYS A 770 -9.96 14.29 -60.68
CA LYS A 770 -8.75 13.46 -60.68
C LYS A 770 -8.33 13.07 -59.26
N VAL A 771 -7.82 11.85 -59.10
CA VAL A 771 -7.23 11.36 -57.85
C VAL A 771 -5.74 11.16 -58.04
N PHE A 772 -4.95 11.62 -57.07
CA PHE A 772 -3.51 11.44 -57.03
C PHE A 772 -3.13 10.67 -55.76
N ARG A 773 -2.10 9.82 -55.85
CA ARG A 773 -1.47 9.17 -54.70
C ARG A 773 -0.06 9.70 -54.51
N PHE A 774 0.31 10.01 -53.28
CA PHE A 774 1.68 10.39 -52.98
C PHE A 774 2.58 9.15 -52.96
N ILE A 775 3.61 9.15 -53.79
CA ILE A 775 4.50 8.00 -53.97
C ILE A 775 5.96 8.41 -54.01
N LYS A 776 6.84 7.43 -53.84
CA LYS A 776 8.28 7.56 -54.02
C LYS A 776 8.77 6.62 -55.12
N ASN A 777 9.33 7.19 -56.18
CA ASN A 777 9.95 6.45 -57.28
C ASN A 777 11.47 6.59 -57.18
N GLY A 778 12.14 5.54 -56.70
CA GLY A 778 13.56 5.60 -56.37
C GLY A 778 13.83 6.60 -55.25
N ASN A 779 14.57 7.67 -55.54
CA ASN A 779 14.88 8.75 -54.58
C ASN A 779 14.02 10.01 -54.76
N THR A 780 13.01 9.98 -55.64
CA THR A 780 12.19 11.16 -55.97
C THR A 780 10.75 10.96 -55.48
N TYR A 781 10.22 11.94 -54.75
CA TYR A 781 8.82 11.99 -54.32
C TYR A 781 7.95 12.67 -55.36
N SER A 782 6.74 12.19 -55.57
CA SER A 782 5.81 12.79 -56.53
C SER A 782 4.37 12.38 -56.24
N TRP A 783 3.43 13.26 -56.62
CA TRP A 783 2.04 12.88 -56.79
C TRP A 783 1.88 12.13 -58.11
N GLN A 784 1.40 10.89 -58.04
CA GLN A 784 1.06 10.09 -59.21
C GLN A 784 -0.46 10.10 -59.41
N GLU A 785 -0.90 10.59 -60.56
CA GLU A 785 -2.32 10.49 -60.96
C GLU A 785 -2.69 9.00 -61.08
N LEU A 786 -3.69 8.57 -60.30
CA LEU A 786 -4.23 7.22 -60.37
C LEU A 786 -5.11 7.11 -61.61
N ARG A 787 -4.52 6.68 -62.73
CA ARG A 787 -5.22 6.48 -64.01
C ARG A 787 -5.77 5.07 -64.22
N ASP A 788 -5.77 4.25 -63.17
CA ASP A 788 -6.11 2.84 -63.31
C ASP A 788 -7.61 2.58 -63.28
N SER A 789 -8.00 1.66 -64.16
CA SER A 789 -9.36 1.30 -64.60
C SER A 789 -10.39 0.96 -63.50
N GLU A 790 -9.97 0.87 -62.25
CA GLU A 790 -10.80 0.55 -61.07
C GLU A 790 -11.51 1.78 -60.49
N VAL A 791 -10.92 2.99 -60.61
CA VAL A 791 -11.58 4.24 -60.15
C VAL A 791 -12.75 4.61 -61.06
N ALA A 792 -12.69 4.26 -62.35
CA ALA A 792 -13.80 4.41 -63.28
C ALA A 792 -14.98 3.47 -62.94
N GLN A 793 -14.72 2.24 -62.47
CA GLN A 793 -15.75 1.34 -61.95
C GLN A 793 -16.32 1.83 -60.62
N ALA A 794 -15.49 2.33 -59.71
CA ALA A 794 -15.94 2.90 -58.44
C ALA A 794 -16.80 4.16 -58.67
N LEU A 795 -16.44 5.03 -59.62
CA LEU A 795 -17.23 6.19 -60.02
C LEU A 795 -18.50 5.80 -60.80
N ALA A 796 -18.48 4.72 -61.59
CA ALA A 796 -19.69 4.20 -62.22
C ALA A 796 -20.68 3.64 -61.18
N ILE A 797 -20.17 2.90 -60.19
CA ILE A 797 -20.97 2.39 -59.06
C ILE A 797 -21.48 3.54 -58.18
N ALA A 798 -20.66 4.56 -57.92
CA ALA A 798 -21.06 5.75 -57.17
C ALA A 798 -22.09 6.59 -57.94
N ASN A 799 -21.94 6.75 -59.26
CA ASN A 799 -22.93 7.43 -60.10
C ASN A 799 -24.22 6.62 -60.25
N ASP A 800 -24.16 5.29 -60.34
CA ASP A 800 -25.34 4.42 -60.32
C ASP A 800 -26.02 4.46 -58.95
N ALA A 801 -25.26 4.52 -57.85
CA ALA A 801 -25.80 4.73 -56.51
C ALA A 801 -26.42 6.13 -56.35
N LEU A 802 -25.84 7.17 -56.96
CA LEU A 802 -26.40 8.53 -56.99
C LEU A 802 -27.70 8.58 -57.83
N LYS A 803 -27.72 7.87 -58.96
CA LYS A 803 -28.89 7.71 -59.83
C LYS A 803 -30.00 6.90 -59.16
N LEU A 804 -29.63 5.93 -58.32
CA LEU A 804 -30.56 5.16 -57.47
C LEU A 804 -31.03 5.97 -56.25
N ALA A 805 -30.21 6.87 -55.71
CA ALA A 805 -30.62 7.83 -54.67
C ALA A 805 -31.58 8.89 -55.23
N GLY A 806 -31.38 9.34 -56.47
CA GLY A 806 -32.30 10.22 -57.21
C GLY A 806 -33.64 9.58 -57.60
N THR A 807 -33.81 8.26 -57.43
CA THR A 807 -35.14 7.61 -57.57
C THR A 807 -35.91 7.50 -56.24
N LYS A 808 -35.29 7.87 -55.11
CA LYS A 808 -35.97 7.88 -53.81
C LYS A 808 -36.85 9.12 -53.69
N ARG A 809 -38.17 8.90 -53.67
CA ARG A 809 -39.18 9.95 -53.47
C ARG A 809 -39.13 10.47 -52.05
N ARG A 810 -39.14 11.79 -51.89
CA ARG A 810 -39.11 12.47 -50.60
C ARG A 810 -40.52 12.57 -50.01
N ILE A 811 -40.60 12.57 -48.68
CA ILE A 811 -41.83 12.83 -47.93
C ILE A 811 -41.64 14.13 -47.15
N PHE A 812 -42.42 15.15 -47.48
CA PHE A 812 -42.49 16.40 -46.75
C PHE A 812 -43.56 16.29 -45.64
N THR A 813 -43.28 16.87 -44.47
CA THR A 813 -44.22 16.98 -43.33
C THR A 813 -44.63 18.43 -43.05
N SER A 814 -44.07 19.38 -43.80
CA SER A 814 -44.34 20.83 -43.78
C SER A 814 -44.31 21.36 -45.22
N THR A 815 -44.73 22.61 -45.47
CA THR A 815 -44.78 23.20 -46.83
C THR A 815 -43.50 22.88 -47.63
N PRO A 816 -43.60 22.19 -48.80
CA PRO A 816 -42.45 21.73 -49.55
C PRO A 816 -41.56 22.87 -50.03
N TYR A 817 -40.23 22.71 -49.95
CA TYR A 817 -39.26 23.64 -50.50
C TYR A 817 -38.59 23.03 -51.74
N THR A 818 -38.13 23.86 -52.68
CA THR A 818 -37.43 23.36 -53.88
C THR A 818 -36.00 22.93 -53.55
N PRO A 819 -35.45 21.90 -54.23
CA PRO A 819 -36.08 21.16 -55.32
C PRO A 819 -37.09 20.12 -54.82
N TYR A 820 -38.20 19.92 -55.54
CA TYR A 820 -39.10 18.77 -55.37
C TYR A 820 -39.41 18.13 -56.73
N GLU A 821 -39.65 16.82 -56.74
CA GLU A 821 -39.78 16.02 -57.96
C GLU A 821 -41.14 15.36 -58.09
N VAL A 822 -41.54 15.03 -59.33
CA VAL A 822 -42.78 14.30 -59.60
C VAL A 822 -42.77 12.97 -58.85
N GLY A 823 -43.72 12.78 -57.93
CA GLY A 823 -43.79 11.60 -57.07
C GLY A 823 -43.36 11.80 -55.64
N ASP A 824 -42.75 12.95 -55.29
CA ASP A 824 -42.58 13.32 -53.88
C ASP A 824 -43.96 13.44 -53.19
N LEU A 825 -44.03 13.03 -51.93
CA LEU A 825 -45.24 13.08 -51.12
C LEU A 825 -45.16 14.23 -50.12
N TRP A 826 -46.28 14.86 -49.82
CA TRP A 826 -46.40 15.84 -48.76
C TRP A 826 -47.60 15.50 -47.90
N VAL A 827 -47.34 15.21 -46.63
CA VAL A 827 -48.35 14.92 -45.63
C VAL A 827 -48.60 16.21 -44.86
N GLN A 828 -49.86 16.65 -44.79
CA GLN A 828 -50.35 17.97 -44.35
C GLN A 828 -50.52 19.03 -45.46
N GLY A 829 -51.28 18.71 -46.52
CA GLY A 829 -51.96 19.75 -47.32
C GLY A 829 -52.93 20.59 -46.47
N ALA A 830 -53.55 21.63 -47.04
CA ALA A 830 -54.38 22.64 -46.35
C ALA A 830 -55.54 22.13 -45.45
N SER A 831 -55.81 20.82 -45.44
CA SER A 831 -56.82 20.15 -44.59
C SER A 831 -56.36 18.77 -44.08
N GLY A 832 -55.04 18.47 -44.06
CA GLY A 832 -54.51 17.16 -43.62
C GLY A 832 -54.37 16.10 -44.73
N ASP A 833 -54.58 16.49 -45.99
CA ASP A 833 -54.45 15.62 -47.16
C ASP A 833 -53.00 15.11 -47.38
N ILE A 834 -52.89 13.93 -47.99
CA ILE A 834 -51.64 13.43 -48.60
C ILE A 834 -51.59 13.91 -50.04
N MET A 835 -50.66 14.81 -50.32
CA MET A 835 -50.41 15.37 -51.64
C MET A 835 -49.25 14.63 -52.30
N ARG A 836 -49.32 14.48 -53.63
CA ARG A 836 -48.24 13.99 -54.48
C ARG A 836 -47.84 15.09 -55.45
N CYS A 837 -46.55 15.35 -55.56
CA CYS A 837 -46.01 16.26 -56.57
C CYS A 837 -46.27 15.69 -57.97
N LYS A 838 -46.92 16.48 -58.82
CA LYS A 838 -47.23 16.16 -60.22
C LYS A 838 -46.35 16.94 -61.20
N THR A 839 -45.65 17.97 -60.73
CA THR A 839 -44.73 18.79 -61.55
C THR A 839 -43.46 19.10 -60.77
N ALA A 840 -42.31 18.66 -61.26
CA ALA A 840 -41.04 18.92 -60.61
C ALA A 840 -40.67 20.41 -60.66
N ARG A 841 -40.00 20.90 -59.62
CA ARG A 841 -39.45 22.26 -59.55
C ARG A 841 -38.05 22.21 -58.98
N ALA A 842 -37.07 22.72 -59.72
CA ALA A 842 -35.65 22.67 -59.35
C ALA A 842 -35.22 23.81 -58.41
N SER A 843 -35.83 24.99 -58.52
CA SER A 843 -35.52 26.17 -57.70
C SER A 843 -36.73 27.11 -57.55
N GLY A 844 -36.69 28.02 -56.58
CA GLY A 844 -37.76 29.00 -56.32
C GLY A 844 -38.65 28.66 -55.12
N SER A 845 -39.78 29.35 -54.95
CA SER A 845 -40.72 29.05 -53.87
C SER A 845 -41.71 27.95 -54.25
N TYR A 846 -42.31 27.32 -53.23
CA TYR A 846 -43.42 26.39 -53.34
C TYR A 846 -44.54 26.90 -54.25
N SER A 847 -45.11 26.01 -55.06
CA SER A 847 -46.32 26.27 -55.86
C SER A 847 -47.33 25.17 -55.64
N SER A 848 -48.51 25.52 -55.14
CA SER A 848 -49.60 24.57 -54.91
C SER A 848 -50.10 23.91 -56.18
N GLY A 849 -49.97 24.59 -57.34
CA GLY A 849 -50.28 24.03 -58.65
C GLY A 849 -49.43 22.83 -59.04
N ASP A 850 -48.26 22.65 -58.41
CA ASP A 850 -47.32 21.56 -58.71
C ASP A 850 -47.68 20.25 -57.98
N TRP A 851 -48.71 20.29 -57.13
CA TRP A 851 -49.13 19.20 -56.27
C TRP A 851 -50.59 18.81 -56.55
N GLY A 852 -50.93 17.54 -56.35
CA GLY A 852 -52.30 17.02 -56.45
C GLY A 852 -52.56 15.98 -55.35
N LYS A 853 -53.83 15.72 -55.01
CA LYS A 853 -54.16 14.71 -53.99
C LYS A 853 -53.67 13.33 -54.43
N ALA A 854 -52.93 12.65 -53.57
CA ALA A 854 -52.38 11.31 -53.83
C ALA A 854 -53.43 10.22 -53.67
N SER A 855 -54.45 10.45 -52.85
CA SER A 855 -55.61 9.57 -52.68
C SER A 855 -56.86 10.20 -53.31
N LYS A 856 -57.77 9.36 -53.77
CA LYS A 856 -59.13 9.76 -54.20
C LYS A 856 -60.14 9.64 -53.05
N TYR A 857 -59.68 9.55 -51.80
CA TYR A 857 -60.57 9.44 -50.66
C TYR A 857 -61.37 10.74 -50.58
N THR A 858 -62.66 10.64 -50.86
CA THR A 858 -63.64 11.68 -50.57
C THR A 858 -64.15 11.35 -49.18
N ASP A 859 -64.20 12.34 -48.31
CA ASP A 859 -64.79 12.16 -46.99
C ASP A 859 -66.29 11.85 -47.11
N ASP A 860 -66.90 11.45 -46.00
CA ASP A 860 -68.30 11.05 -45.95
C ASP A 860 -69.26 12.21 -46.26
N SER A 861 -68.80 13.39 -46.69
CA SER A 861 -69.63 14.55 -47.03
C SER A 861 -70.68 14.21 -48.10
N GLY A 862 -70.31 13.45 -49.14
CA GLY A 862 -71.27 13.01 -50.17
C GLY A 862 -72.28 11.99 -49.65
N LEU A 863 -71.87 11.14 -48.70
CA LEU A 863 -72.77 10.20 -48.02
C LEU A 863 -73.71 10.94 -47.05
N ASN A 864 -73.20 11.93 -46.34
CA ASN A 864 -73.97 12.77 -45.42
C ASN A 864 -74.99 13.64 -46.17
N ASP A 865 -74.65 14.20 -47.33
CA ASP A 865 -75.61 14.92 -48.18
C ASP A 865 -76.70 13.98 -48.71
N PHE A 866 -76.34 12.76 -49.14
CA PHE A 866 -77.32 11.75 -49.54
C PHE A 866 -78.26 11.39 -48.36
N ILE A 867 -77.71 11.13 -47.17
CA ILE A 867 -78.49 10.80 -45.97
C ILE A 867 -79.42 11.96 -45.59
N ASN A 868 -78.90 13.17 -45.52
CA ASN A 868 -79.63 14.31 -44.97
C ASN A 868 -80.61 14.94 -45.97
N SER A 869 -80.33 14.89 -47.26
CA SER A 869 -81.10 15.62 -48.28
C SER A 869 -82.00 14.75 -49.15
N SER A 870 -81.68 13.48 -49.35
CA SER A 870 -82.50 12.56 -50.17
C SER A 870 -83.05 11.37 -49.37
N TYR A 871 -82.24 10.74 -48.53
CA TYR A 871 -82.67 9.54 -47.82
C TYR A 871 -83.67 9.85 -46.70
N ASN A 872 -83.51 10.98 -46.01
CA ASN A 872 -84.46 11.42 -44.98
C ASN A 872 -85.85 11.73 -45.54
N SER A 873 -85.96 12.31 -46.74
CA SER A 873 -87.27 12.53 -47.37
C SER A 873 -87.93 11.19 -47.76
N ASP A 874 -87.14 10.26 -48.29
CA ASP A 874 -87.66 8.94 -48.69
C ASP A 874 -88.12 8.11 -47.49
N ILE A 875 -87.43 8.19 -46.34
CA ILE A 875 -87.88 7.56 -45.09
C ILE A 875 -89.18 8.18 -44.57
N ALA A 876 -89.34 9.51 -44.66
CA ALA A 876 -90.58 10.17 -44.25
C ALA A 876 -91.76 9.70 -45.12
N ASP A 877 -91.57 9.61 -46.44
CA ASP A 877 -92.58 9.11 -47.37
C ASP A 877 -92.93 7.62 -47.10
N ILE A 878 -91.94 6.79 -46.76
CA ILE A 878 -92.15 5.38 -46.41
C ILE A 878 -92.91 5.24 -45.07
N LEU A 879 -92.56 6.04 -44.07
CA LEU A 879 -93.25 6.04 -42.78
C LEU A 879 -94.72 6.48 -42.94
N GLU A 880 -95.00 7.49 -43.76
CA GLU A 880 -96.38 7.92 -44.06
C GLU A 880 -97.18 6.82 -44.80
N GLN A 881 -96.54 6.06 -45.69
CA GLN A 881 -97.17 4.91 -46.35
C GLN A 881 -97.44 3.72 -45.41
N ILE A 882 -96.59 3.52 -44.39
CA ILE A 882 -96.74 2.44 -43.40
C ILE A 882 -97.82 2.78 -42.37
N ASP A 883 -97.85 4.02 -41.86
CA ASP A 883 -98.87 4.47 -40.89
C ASP A 883 -100.29 4.47 -41.48
N GLY A 884 -100.42 4.63 -42.81
CA GLY A 884 -101.70 4.51 -43.51
C GLY A 884 -102.26 3.09 -43.69
N LYS A 885 -101.50 2.02 -43.37
CA LYS A 885 -101.89 0.62 -43.69
C LYS A 885 -101.88 -0.38 -42.53
N VAL A 886 -101.55 0.01 -41.30
CA VAL A 886 -101.60 -0.89 -40.14
C VAL A 886 -102.92 -0.73 -39.38
N GLU A 887 -103.94 -1.49 -39.77
CA GLU A 887 -105.08 -1.84 -38.91
C GLU A 887 -105.01 -3.32 -38.53
N CYS A 888 -104.67 -3.63 -37.27
CA CYS A 888 -104.71 -4.99 -36.73
C CYS A 888 -105.96 -5.18 -35.85
N TRP A 889 -106.93 -5.94 -36.35
CA TRP A 889 -108.13 -6.37 -35.63
C TRP A 889 -107.86 -7.69 -34.88
N PHE A 890 -108.00 -7.70 -33.55
CA PHE A 890 -108.01 -8.94 -32.75
C PHE A 890 -109.44 -9.28 -32.31
N GLN A 891 -109.89 -10.51 -32.63
CA GLN A 891 -111.16 -11.10 -32.20
C GLN A 891 -110.95 -12.15 -31.09
N THR A 892 -111.94 -12.29 -30.21
CA THR A 892 -111.86 -12.79 -28.82
C THR A 892 -111.89 -14.31 -28.60
N THR A 893 -111.37 -15.18 -29.48
CA THR A 893 -111.65 -16.63 -29.34
C THR A 893 -110.50 -17.65 -29.25
N ASP A 894 -109.23 -17.31 -29.35
CA ASP A 894 -108.21 -18.37 -29.42
C ASP A 894 -107.59 -18.78 -28.06
N ARG A 895 -107.75 -20.07 -27.74
CA ARG A 895 -107.35 -20.75 -26.49
C ARG A 895 -105.91 -21.28 -26.53
N LEU A 896 -105.21 -21.08 -25.41
CA LEU A 896 -103.91 -21.67 -25.08
C LEU A 896 -103.98 -23.19 -24.82
N HIS A 897 -102.93 -23.92 -25.21
CA HIS A 897 -102.42 -25.02 -24.39
C HIS A 897 -100.91 -25.24 -24.53
N LEU A 898 -100.26 -25.30 -23.36
CA LEU A 898 -98.85 -25.52 -23.09
C LEU A 898 -98.47 -27.01 -23.24
N GLY A 899 -97.20 -27.28 -23.57
CA GLY A 899 -96.60 -28.61 -23.47
C GLY A 899 -95.08 -28.53 -23.40
N GLN A 900 -94.53 -28.93 -22.26
CA GLN A 900 -93.10 -29.13 -21.96
C GLN A 900 -92.54 -30.35 -22.72
N GLN A 901 -91.31 -30.24 -23.23
CA GLN A 901 -90.12 -30.87 -22.64
C GLN A 901 -88.85 -30.24 -23.23
#